data_AF-A0A956RVN8-F1
#
_entry.id   AF-A0A956RVN8-F1
#
_cell.length_a   1.000
_cell.length_b   1.000
_cell.length_c   1.000
_cell.angle_alpha   90.00
_cell.angle_beta   90.00
_cell.angle_gamma   90.00
#
_symmetry.space_group_name_H-M   'P 1'
#
loop_
_entity.id
_entity.type
_entity.pdbx_description
1 polymer ?
#
loop_
_entity_poly.entity_id
_entity_poly.type
_entity_poly.pdbx_seq_one_letter_code
_entity_poly.pdbx_strand_id
1 'polypeptide(L)'
;MKKTQVAILLLFLLMTIPVTAQHLDLAVNGYGLSLGNSTMINGVRINWSDDQVEKINGLNLTIWRPTRNPNAEYNGLYLGLVGTDAKTVKGISLTGVGIAASNTISGVHVTGLGLASEKRISGVNFALGIISGDEAVSGINLGTLALFSKKGSMHWVNIGGLACVANENLTGINLGGLATVAAEGMAQGLNLSPVAVVGDGGVQGVNLAGVALVSGSGEISGINLSGVAVVAGTRLFGLNMGGLATVSNGTMSGINTSFVAVVATDMQGLNLGAITTVANGSMRGFNLSPGVVVANKMHGLNLSGLATVTNNGEMRGINASGGVVVATEDMHWVNLSTLATVSSNGQMTGANFSGGAVVAHGLKGINIGGLTTVANTDAMQGFNLSFGATVSNKDMNWVNVGGLATVASDGHITGLNFGGGALVGNRGVAGLNFGGLALVAADGKMTGLNLSAGAVVAKKNMVYAGVSGVATVSAEGYIKGVHGSGGAIVGREGVHGITLSGIATVAPDADVYGLHISGGAIVGKKSVTGFNMAGLVVASQNDLNGLSLALGGLYAERLKWINIAGLDICAKEKMTGFNFSGLRLRAREVEGFTICGISNRSNSVRGVNLAGVTRTREMAGLTAGVGNIVSDHQVGISLGLVNYATKIFGVQIGLINYIKENPKWFKLLPLINFNFNK
;
A
#
# COMPACT_ATOMS: atom_id res chain seq x y z
N MET A 1 -95.72 35.41 -15.35
CA MET A 1 -94.70 34.85 -14.43
C MET A 1 -95.41 34.11 -13.29
N LYS A 2 -94.84 33.02 -12.76
CA LYS A 2 -95.45 32.24 -11.66
C LYS A 2 -95.30 32.97 -10.32
N LYS A 3 -96.18 32.73 -9.33
CA LYS A 3 -96.07 33.32 -7.97
C LYS A 3 -94.68 33.07 -7.35
N THR A 4 -94.07 31.93 -7.62
CA THR A 4 -92.69 31.58 -7.21
C THR A 4 -91.64 32.55 -7.75
N GLN A 5 -91.77 33.03 -9.00
CA GLN A 5 -90.85 34.01 -9.58
C GLN A 5 -91.04 35.40 -8.96
N VAL A 6 -92.27 35.77 -8.58
CA VAL A 6 -92.54 37.03 -7.87
C VAL A 6 -91.99 36.96 -6.44
N ALA A 7 -92.09 35.81 -5.75
CA ALA A 7 -91.48 35.61 -4.45
C ALA A 7 -89.94 35.67 -4.51
N ILE A 8 -89.31 35.02 -5.50
CA ILE A 8 -87.86 35.11 -5.73
C ILE A 8 -87.42 36.55 -6.07
N LEU A 9 -88.20 37.27 -6.88
CA LEU A 9 -87.94 38.67 -7.23
C LEU A 9 -88.10 39.60 -6.02
N LEU A 10 -89.09 39.40 -5.16
CA LEU A 10 -89.22 40.15 -3.89
C LEU A 10 -88.07 39.83 -2.93
N LEU A 11 -87.62 38.58 -2.86
CA LEU A 11 -86.46 38.20 -2.04
C LEU A 11 -85.19 38.88 -2.55
N PHE A 12 -85.01 38.97 -3.87
CA PHE A 12 -83.96 39.77 -4.50
C PHE A 12 -84.09 41.27 -4.21
N LEU A 13 -85.30 41.83 -4.28
CA LEU A 13 -85.54 43.26 -4.01
C LEU A 13 -85.25 43.63 -2.55
N LEU A 14 -85.64 42.76 -1.60
CA LEU A 14 -85.32 42.89 -0.17
C LEU A 14 -83.82 42.76 0.10
N MET A 15 -83.07 42.01 -0.72
CA MET A 15 -81.60 41.95 -0.67
C MET A 15 -80.91 43.19 -1.26
N THR A 16 -81.63 44.11 -1.91
CA THR A 16 -81.07 45.34 -2.51
C THR A 16 -81.49 46.64 -1.81
N ILE A 17 -82.16 46.58 -0.66
CA ILE A 17 -82.42 47.77 0.16
C ILE A 17 -81.15 48.12 0.95
N PRO A 18 -80.54 49.32 0.79
CA PRO A 18 -79.53 49.80 1.72
C PRO A 18 -80.22 50.15 3.04
N VAL A 19 -80.19 49.22 4.01
CA VAL A 19 -80.66 49.47 5.37
C VAL A 19 -79.77 50.54 5.98
N THR A 20 -80.32 51.73 6.24
CA THR A 20 -79.60 52.80 6.90
C THR A 20 -79.24 52.40 8.33
N ALA A 21 -78.06 52.82 8.80
CA ALA A 21 -77.52 52.50 10.11
C ALA A 21 -78.39 53.06 11.25
N GLN A 22 -79.39 52.27 11.67
CA GLN A 22 -80.29 52.60 12.78
C GLN A 22 -79.90 51.81 14.03
N HIS A 23 -79.96 52.47 15.19
CA HIS A 23 -79.71 51.87 16.50
C HIS A 23 -80.57 52.51 17.59
N LEU A 24 -80.76 51.77 18.68
CA LEU A 24 -81.36 52.22 19.93
C LEU A 24 -80.38 51.93 21.06
N ASP A 25 -79.76 52.99 21.59
CA ASP A 25 -78.75 52.88 22.65
C ASP A 25 -79.38 53.20 24.01
N LEU A 26 -79.68 52.13 24.75
CA LEU A 26 -80.07 52.14 26.16
C LEU A 26 -78.81 52.26 27.02
N ALA A 27 -78.09 53.37 26.89
CA ALA A 27 -76.78 53.60 27.47
C ALA A 27 -76.63 54.99 28.11
N VAL A 28 -75.93 55.04 29.25
CA VAL A 28 -75.60 56.29 29.97
C VAL A 28 -74.11 56.56 29.79
N ASN A 29 -73.74 57.73 29.28
CA ASN A 29 -72.36 58.08 28.92
C ASN A 29 -71.67 57.02 28.01
N GLY A 30 -72.46 56.36 27.14
CA GLY A 30 -71.99 55.27 26.29
C GLY A 30 -71.75 53.95 27.02
N TYR A 31 -72.25 53.75 28.25
CA TYR A 31 -72.27 52.47 28.96
C TYR A 31 -73.69 51.91 29.03
N GLY A 32 -73.95 50.74 28.42
CA GLY A 32 -75.28 50.10 28.47
C GLY A 32 -75.54 49.03 27.40
N LEU A 33 -76.75 49.02 26.84
CA LEU A 33 -77.22 48.07 25.83
C LEU A 33 -77.57 48.79 24.50
N SER A 34 -76.97 48.38 23.39
CA SER A 34 -77.32 48.83 22.03
C SER A 34 -78.09 47.75 21.28
N LEU A 35 -79.17 48.14 20.61
CA LEU A 35 -79.89 47.33 19.64
C LEU A 35 -79.81 47.99 18.26
N GLY A 36 -79.12 47.35 17.31
CA GLY A 36 -78.84 47.87 15.97
C GLY A 36 -77.41 48.37 15.79
N ASN A 37 -77.17 49.15 14.73
CA ASN A 37 -75.83 49.55 14.33
C ASN A 37 -75.37 50.85 15.01
N SER A 38 -75.08 50.78 16.31
CA SER A 38 -74.35 51.85 17.01
C SER A 38 -72.86 51.78 16.66
N THR A 39 -72.22 52.94 16.48
CA THR A 39 -70.81 53.05 16.09
C THR A 39 -69.87 53.09 17.29
N MET A 40 -70.36 53.51 18.48
CA MET A 40 -69.59 53.57 19.72
C MET A 40 -70.43 53.18 20.95
N ILE A 41 -70.08 52.07 21.61
CA ILE A 41 -70.67 51.69 22.91
C ILE A 41 -69.72 50.84 23.77
N ASN A 42 -69.86 50.99 25.08
CA ASN A 42 -69.32 50.12 26.12
C ASN A 42 -70.47 49.29 26.73
N GLY A 43 -70.34 47.96 26.83
CA GLY A 43 -71.39 47.11 27.41
C GLY A 43 -71.83 45.98 26.47
N VAL A 44 -73.12 45.95 26.11
CA VAL A 44 -73.72 44.89 25.28
C VAL A 44 -74.28 45.49 23.99
N ARG A 45 -74.05 44.86 22.83
CA ARG A 45 -74.58 45.27 21.53
C ARG A 45 -75.12 44.07 20.76
N ILE A 46 -76.31 44.20 20.20
CA ILE A 46 -76.93 43.20 19.33
C ILE A 46 -77.30 43.90 18.02
N ASN A 47 -76.71 43.47 16.91
CA ASN A 47 -76.85 44.12 15.60
C ASN A 47 -77.17 43.11 14.49
N TRP A 48 -77.88 43.57 13.46
CA TRP A 48 -78.06 42.82 12.23
C TRP A 48 -76.79 42.84 11.36
N SER A 49 -76.23 44.01 11.05
CA SER A 49 -75.07 44.15 10.15
C SER A 49 -74.26 45.39 10.54
N ASP A 50 -72.93 45.23 10.71
CA ASP A 50 -72.05 46.32 11.12
C ASP A 50 -71.69 47.24 9.94
N ASP A 51 -71.92 48.54 10.10
CA ASP A 51 -71.55 49.58 9.14
C ASP A 51 -70.92 50.79 9.84
N GLN A 52 -69.78 51.27 9.31
CA GLN A 52 -69.06 52.46 9.79
C GLN A 52 -68.82 52.50 11.32
N VAL A 53 -68.61 51.34 11.94
CA VAL A 53 -68.34 51.22 13.38
C VAL A 53 -66.97 51.82 13.73
N GLU A 54 -66.88 52.46 14.89
CA GLU A 54 -65.64 53.08 15.39
C GLU A 54 -65.06 52.36 16.61
N LYS A 55 -65.85 52.10 17.68
CA LYS A 55 -65.32 51.50 18.91
C LYS A 55 -66.35 50.79 19.79
N ILE A 56 -66.22 49.47 19.95
CA ILE A 56 -67.15 48.65 20.74
C ILE A 56 -66.38 47.91 21.84
N ASN A 57 -66.68 48.21 23.11
CA ASN A 57 -65.97 47.64 24.27
C ASN A 57 -66.93 46.79 25.12
N GLY A 58 -66.86 45.45 25.03
CA GLY A 58 -67.76 44.54 25.73
C GLY A 58 -68.30 43.41 24.85
N LEU A 59 -69.55 42.99 25.05
CA LEU A 59 -70.18 41.91 24.29
C LEU A 59 -70.86 42.46 23.02
N ASN A 60 -70.47 41.95 21.85
CA ASN A 60 -71.13 42.27 20.58
C ASN A 60 -71.62 41.01 19.85
N LEU A 61 -72.89 41.01 19.46
CA LEU A 61 -73.54 39.97 18.67
C LEU A 61 -73.95 40.53 17.29
N THR A 62 -73.32 40.06 16.21
CA THR A 62 -73.65 40.45 14.82
C THR A 62 -74.24 39.26 14.05
N ILE A 63 -75.44 39.41 13.50
CA ILE A 63 -76.22 38.30 12.90
C ILE A 63 -75.89 38.07 11.41
N TRP A 64 -75.67 39.12 10.64
CA TRP A 64 -75.51 39.08 9.19
C TRP A 64 -74.12 39.55 8.75
N ARG A 65 -73.89 39.56 7.43
CA ARG A 65 -72.63 40.02 6.83
C ARG A 65 -72.42 41.53 7.10
N PRO A 66 -71.30 41.95 7.72
CA PRO A 66 -70.98 43.36 7.89
C PRO A 66 -70.55 44.01 6.57
N THR A 67 -70.61 45.34 6.51
CA THR A 67 -69.96 46.14 5.47
C THR A 67 -68.46 46.33 5.82
N ARG A 68 -67.75 47.21 5.11
CA ARG A 68 -66.34 47.50 5.40
C ARG A 68 -66.23 48.53 6.53
N ASN A 69 -65.55 48.18 7.61
CA ASN A 69 -65.48 48.93 8.86
C ASN A 69 -64.00 49.33 9.18
N PRO A 70 -63.38 50.20 8.36
CA PRO A 70 -61.93 50.43 8.35
C PRO A 70 -61.38 51.10 9.62
N ASN A 71 -62.24 51.66 10.48
CA ASN A 71 -61.87 52.31 11.73
C ASN A 71 -62.16 51.47 12.99
N ALA A 72 -62.95 50.39 12.89
CA ALA A 72 -63.57 49.76 14.06
C ALA A 72 -62.57 49.08 15.01
N GLU A 73 -62.57 49.51 16.28
CA GLU A 73 -61.83 48.90 17.38
C GLU A 73 -62.77 48.14 18.33
N TYR A 74 -62.78 46.82 18.19
CA TYR A 74 -63.54 45.87 19.01
C TYR A 74 -62.68 45.37 20.17
N ASN A 75 -63.06 45.60 21.43
CA ASN A 75 -62.38 45.11 22.64
C ASN A 75 -63.34 44.38 23.62
N GLY A 76 -63.36 43.05 23.65
CA GLY A 76 -64.33 42.29 24.47
C GLY A 76 -64.68 40.87 23.99
N LEU A 77 -65.97 40.56 23.89
CA LEU A 77 -66.52 39.25 23.49
C LEU A 77 -67.36 39.37 22.21
N TYR A 78 -67.04 38.60 21.18
CA TYR A 78 -67.64 38.70 19.85
C TYR A 78 -68.36 37.41 19.46
N LEU A 79 -69.63 37.53 19.10
CA LEU A 79 -70.46 36.44 18.58
C LEU A 79 -70.94 36.86 17.19
N GLY A 80 -70.49 36.18 16.13
CA GLY A 80 -70.76 36.61 14.75
C GLY A 80 -71.28 35.46 13.90
N LEU A 81 -72.60 35.39 13.62
CA LEU A 81 -73.16 34.27 12.85
C LEU A 81 -72.57 34.22 11.44
N VAL A 82 -72.40 35.38 10.78
CA VAL A 82 -71.55 35.50 9.59
C VAL A 82 -70.12 35.84 10.02
N GLY A 83 -69.84 37.07 10.44
CA GLY A 83 -68.48 37.45 10.79
C GLY A 83 -68.29 38.90 11.20
N THR A 84 -67.04 39.32 11.33
CA THR A 84 -66.65 40.66 11.76
C THR A 84 -65.61 41.24 10.79
N ASP A 85 -65.87 42.45 10.28
CA ASP A 85 -64.92 43.29 9.54
C ASP A 85 -64.51 44.45 10.46
N ALA A 86 -63.22 44.79 10.51
CA ALA A 86 -62.68 45.70 11.52
C ALA A 86 -61.36 46.37 11.13
N LYS A 87 -60.94 47.34 11.95
CA LYS A 87 -59.54 47.74 12.08
C LYS A 87 -58.81 46.82 13.06
N THR A 88 -59.32 46.67 14.27
CA THR A 88 -58.70 45.89 15.34
C THR A 88 -59.75 45.08 16.11
N VAL A 89 -59.46 43.81 16.37
CA VAL A 89 -60.29 42.91 17.18
C VAL A 89 -59.46 42.38 18.35
N LYS A 90 -59.92 42.60 19.58
CA LYS A 90 -59.24 42.23 20.82
C LYS A 90 -60.18 41.50 21.77
N GLY A 91 -59.73 40.39 22.36
CA GLY A 91 -60.50 39.60 23.33
C GLY A 91 -60.98 38.26 22.74
N ILE A 92 -62.17 37.82 23.10
CA ILE A 92 -62.69 36.49 22.75
C ILE A 92 -63.66 36.59 21.57
N SER A 93 -63.60 35.68 20.59
CA SER A 93 -64.58 35.65 19.48
C SER A 93 -64.97 34.24 19.04
N LEU A 94 -66.26 34.05 18.75
CA LEU A 94 -66.81 32.86 18.10
C LEU A 94 -67.61 33.30 16.85
N THR A 95 -67.17 32.92 15.64
CA THR A 95 -67.86 33.32 14.39
C THR A 95 -68.11 32.18 13.41
N GLY A 96 -69.26 32.18 12.75
CA GLY A 96 -69.70 31.11 11.85
C GLY A 96 -68.97 31.06 10.50
N VAL A 97 -68.58 32.22 9.95
CA VAL A 97 -67.80 32.31 8.70
C VAL A 97 -66.39 32.84 8.96
N GLY A 98 -66.21 34.03 9.53
CA GLY A 98 -64.85 34.51 9.79
C GLY A 98 -64.67 35.90 10.36
N ILE A 99 -63.41 36.33 10.44
CA ILE A 99 -62.98 37.65 10.91
C ILE A 99 -61.96 38.23 9.93
N ALA A 100 -62.12 39.51 9.58
CA ALA A 100 -61.17 40.29 8.78
C ALA A 100 -60.79 41.58 9.54
N ALA A 101 -59.50 41.88 9.69
CA ALA A 101 -59.03 43.09 10.38
C ALA A 101 -57.86 43.81 9.68
N SER A 102 -58.00 45.09 9.35
CA SER A 102 -56.96 45.87 8.64
C SER A 102 -55.70 46.21 9.47
N ASN A 103 -55.67 45.87 10.76
CA ASN A 103 -54.51 46.15 11.61
C ASN A 103 -54.13 45.03 12.59
N THR A 104 -55.02 44.55 13.47
CA THR A 104 -54.63 43.49 14.44
C THR A 104 -55.80 42.65 14.95
N ILE A 105 -55.58 41.34 15.08
CA ILE A 105 -56.44 40.41 15.83
C ILE A 105 -55.64 39.89 17.04
N SER A 106 -56.22 39.93 18.26
CA SER A 106 -55.49 39.55 19.48
C SER A 106 -56.38 39.01 20.61
N GLY A 107 -56.21 37.75 21.00
CA GLY A 107 -56.97 37.15 22.11
C GLY A 107 -57.27 35.66 21.92
N VAL A 108 -58.55 35.27 21.92
CA VAL A 108 -58.99 33.87 21.77
C VAL A 108 -60.10 33.79 20.73
N HIS A 109 -59.79 33.23 19.57
CA HIS A 109 -60.63 33.32 18.38
C HIS A 109 -60.95 31.93 17.82
N VAL A 110 -62.23 31.64 17.61
CA VAL A 110 -62.74 30.41 17.00
C VAL A 110 -63.64 30.78 15.82
N THR A 111 -63.28 30.41 14.60
CA THR A 111 -64.04 30.76 13.38
C THR A 111 -64.27 29.57 12.45
N GLY A 112 -65.36 29.61 11.67
CA GLY A 112 -65.75 28.49 10.79
C GLY A 112 -64.92 28.35 9.51
N LEU A 113 -64.77 29.41 8.71
CA LEU A 113 -63.99 29.40 7.46
C LEU A 113 -62.64 30.12 7.55
N GLY A 114 -62.52 31.21 8.32
CA GLY A 114 -61.21 31.84 8.42
C GLY A 114 -61.04 33.05 9.34
N LEU A 115 -59.78 33.44 9.50
CA LEU A 115 -59.32 34.56 10.32
C LEU A 115 -58.18 35.26 9.57
N ALA A 116 -58.40 36.49 9.14
CA ALA A 116 -57.48 37.24 8.29
C ALA A 116 -57.14 38.60 8.90
N SER A 117 -55.87 38.99 8.90
CA SER A 117 -55.48 40.37 9.22
C SER A 117 -54.44 40.92 8.25
N GLU A 118 -54.58 42.19 7.86
CA GLU A 118 -53.62 42.88 6.98
C GLU A 118 -52.27 43.13 7.66
N LYS A 119 -52.18 43.02 9.00
CA LYS A 119 -50.89 42.97 9.71
C LYS A 119 -50.75 41.77 10.65
N ARG A 120 -51.26 41.85 11.89
CA ARG A 120 -50.84 40.99 13.02
C ARG A 120 -51.96 40.15 13.60
N ILE A 121 -51.64 38.90 13.95
CA ILE A 121 -52.53 37.96 14.64
C ILE A 121 -51.82 37.45 15.91
N SER A 122 -52.49 37.42 17.06
CA SER A 122 -51.87 36.93 18.30
C SER A 122 -52.84 36.29 19.29
N GLY A 123 -52.34 35.35 20.10
CA GLY A 123 -53.14 34.61 21.09
C GLY A 123 -53.52 33.21 20.61
N VAL A 124 -54.72 32.73 20.95
CA VAL A 124 -55.19 31.39 20.61
C VAL A 124 -56.20 31.47 19.46
N ASN A 125 -55.89 30.88 18.31
CA ASN A 125 -56.68 30.98 17.09
C ASN A 125 -57.03 29.59 16.54
N PHE A 126 -58.32 29.32 16.34
CA PHE A 126 -58.84 28.12 15.68
C PHE A 126 -59.68 28.55 14.48
N ALA A 127 -59.34 28.08 13.29
CA ALA A 127 -60.09 28.36 12.07
C ALA A 127 -59.88 27.25 11.02
N LEU A 128 -60.59 27.31 9.91
CA LEU A 128 -60.22 26.55 8.71
C LEU A 128 -58.98 27.18 8.04
N GLY A 129 -59.00 28.47 7.71
CA GLY A 129 -57.82 29.20 7.22
C GLY A 129 -57.40 30.38 8.10
N ILE A 130 -56.12 30.53 8.42
CA ILE A 130 -55.57 31.74 9.08
C ILE A 130 -54.59 32.44 8.15
N ILE A 131 -54.72 33.75 7.95
CA ILE A 131 -53.91 34.54 7.01
C ILE A 131 -53.46 35.87 7.65
N SER A 132 -52.14 36.04 7.83
CA SER A 132 -51.53 37.33 8.21
C SER A 132 -50.93 38.06 7.00
N GLY A 133 -50.95 39.37 7.03
CA GLY A 133 -50.37 40.24 6.01
C GLY A 133 -48.93 40.64 6.36
N ASP A 134 -48.78 41.89 6.82
CA ASP A 134 -47.51 42.59 6.93
C ASP A 134 -46.77 42.43 8.28
N GLU A 135 -47.39 41.87 9.32
CA GLU A 135 -46.77 41.60 10.62
C GLU A 135 -46.94 40.12 11.02
N ALA A 136 -46.27 39.72 12.10
CA ALA A 136 -46.20 38.33 12.54
C ALA A 136 -47.53 37.73 13.06
N VAL A 137 -47.62 36.40 13.03
CA VAL A 137 -48.53 35.61 13.86
C VAL A 137 -47.82 35.20 15.15
N SER A 138 -48.46 35.25 16.31
CA SER A 138 -47.81 34.88 17.58
C SER A 138 -48.77 34.29 18.61
N GLY A 139 -48.71 32.97 18.79
CA GLY A 139 -49.50 32.23 19.78
C GLY A 139 -49.85 30.80 19.35
N ILE A 140 -51.01 30.28 19.76
CA ILE A 140 -51.45 28.90 19.45
C ILE A 140 -52.45 28.95 18.30
N ASN A 141 -52.03 28.55 17.11
CA ASN A 141 -52.76 28.68 15.85
C ASN A 141 -53.05 27.29 15.27
N LEU A 142 -54.33 26.97 15.07
CA LEU A 142 -54.81 25.73 14.46
C LEU A 142 -55.71 26.07 13.27
N GLY A 143 -55.13 25.97 12.07
CA GLY A 143 -55.78 26.20 10.78
C GLY A 143 -56.08 24.86 10.11
N THR A 144 -57.29 24.34 10.22
CA THR A 144 -57.63 22.96 9.80
C THR A 144 -57.57 22.72 8.29
N LEU A 145 -57.48 23.79 7.49
CA LEU A 145 -56.99 23.78 6.11
C LEU A 145 -55.57 24.35 6.03
N ALA A 146 -55.32 25.60 6.47
CA ALA A 146 -53.98 26.18 6.34
C ALA A 146 -53.69 27.37 7.27
N LEU A 147 -52.40 27.61 7.50
CA LEU A 147 -51.85 28.82 8.10
C LEU A 147 -50.94 29.51 7.09
N PHE A 148 -51.16 30.80 6.84
CA PHE A 148 -50.34 31.65 5.97
C PHE A 148 -49.94 32.96 6.66
N SER A 149 -48.70 33.41 6.45
CA SER A 149 -48.24 34.76 6.81
C SER A 149 -47.47 35.35 5.63
N LYS A 150 -48.01 36.41 5.02
CA LYS A 150 -47.62 36.91 3.69
C LYS A 150 -46.30 37.68 3.67
N LYS A 151 -45.98 38.42 4.73
CA LYS A 151 -44.65 39.02 4.94
C LYS A 151 -44.11 38.77 6.33
N GLY A 152 -44.96 38.59 7.35
CA GLY A 152 -44.51 38.36 8.72
C GLY A 152 -44.07 36.91 9.02
N SER A 153 -43.45 36.75 10.17
CA SER A 153 -43.05 35.48 10.80
C SER A 153 -44.19 34.83 11.60
N MET A 154 -44.10 33.54 11.98
CA MET A 154 -45.02 32.91 12.94
C MET A 154 -44.28 32.42 14.18
N HIS A 155 -44.89 32.60 15.36
CA HIS A 155 -44.28 32.25 16.65
C HIS A 155 -45.22 31.38 17.52
N TRP A 156 -44.60 30.54 18.37
CA TRP A 156 -45.19 29.62 19.35
C TRP A 156 -45.69 28.27 18.81
N VAL A 157 -46.97 28.11 18.48
CA VAL A 157 -47.54 26.81 18.06
C VAL A 157 -48.41 27.01 16.83
N ASN A 158 -48.06 26.37 15.71
CA ASN A 158 -48.68 26.55 14.41
C ASN A 158 -49.00 25.17 13.82
N ILE A 159 -50.28 24.86 13.62
CA ILE A 159 -50.76 23.59 13.07
C ILE A 159 -51.66 23.89 11.86
N GLY A 160 -51.17 23.57 10.66
CA GLY A 160 -51.87 23.72 9.38
C GLY A 160 -52.26 22.37 8.76
N GLY A 161 -53.55 22.12 8.57
CA GLY A 161 -54.08 20.82 8.13
C GLY A 161 -53.62 20.37 6.72
N LEU A 162 -53.30 21.33 5.85
CA LEU A 162 -52.66 21.13 4.54
C LEU A 162 -51.26 21.79 4.52
N ALA A 163 -51.14 23.03 5.01
CA ALA A 163 -49.85 23.72 5.03
C ALA A 163 -49.74 24.74 6.18
N CYS A 164 -48.51 24.93 6.66
CA CYS A 164 -48.11 25.99 7.59
C CYS A 164 -46.99 26.81 6.95
N VAL A 165 -47.29 28.03 6.50
CA VAL A 165 -46.39 28.84 5.65
C VAL A 165 -46.20 30.24 6.21
N ALA A 166 -44.95 30.64 6.45
CA ALA A 166 -44.56 32.03 6.68
C ALA A 166 -43.63 32.52 5.56
N ASN A 167 -43.63 33.84 5.34
CA ASN A 167 -42.67 34.46 4.45
C ASN A 167 -41.31 34.63 5.16
N GLU A 168 -41.30 35.24 6.34
CA GLU A 168 -40.14 35.26 7.25
C GLU A 168 -40.02 33.91 8.01
N ASN A 169 -39.65 33.96 9.29
CA ASN A 169 -39.35 32.84 10.14
C ASN A 169 -40.62 32.09 10.62
N LEU A 170 -40.48 30.78 10.83
CA LEU A 170 -41.37 29.99 11.69
C LEU A 170 -40.60 29.69 12.98
N THR A 171 -41.17 29.93 14.16
CA THR A 171 -40.44 29.81 15.44
C THR A 171 -41.29 29.14 16.51
N GLY A 172 -41.02 27.87 16.81
CA GLY A 172 -41.73 27.08 17.83
C GLY A 172 -42.13 25.69 17.35
N ILE A 173 -43.36 25.27 17.61
CA ILE A 173 -43.91 23.98 17.17
C ILE A 173 -44.70 24.21 15.87
N ASN A 174 -44.22 23.70 14.74
CA ASN A 174 -44.78 23.96 13.41
C ASN A 174 -45.14 22.64 12.70
N LEU A 175 -46.44 22.37 12.51
CA LEU A 175 -46.98 21.18 11.85
C LEU A 175 -47.70 21.58 10.55
N GLY A 176 -47.39 20.91 9.45
CA GLY A 176 -48.07 21.07 8.16
C GLY A 176 -48.47 19.72 7.58
N GLY A 177 -49.72 19.55 7.13
CA GLY A 177 -50.21 18.25 6.60
C GLY A 177 -49.58 17.79 5.29
N LEU A 178 -49.07 18.72 4.48
CA LEU A 178 -48.19 18.48 3.33
C LEU A 178 -46.89 19.28 3.45
N ALA A 179 -46.96 20.53 3.92
CA ALA A 179 -45.80 21.42 3.90
C ALA A 179 -45.71 22.34 5.13
N THR A 180 -44.52 22.43 5.71
CA THR A 180 -44.12 23.46 6.70
C THR A 180 -43.03 24.30 6.05
N VAL A 181 -43.29 25.59 5.80
CA VAL A 181 -42.48 26.43 4.91
C VAL A 181 -42.18 27.80 5.53
N ALA A 182 -40.89 28.14 5.63
CA ALA A 182 -40.41 29.52 5.74
C ALA A 182 -39.84 29.93 4.37
N ALA A 183 -40.49 30.86 3.67
CA ALA A 183 -40.25 31.09 2.24
C ALA A 183 -38.96 31.91 1.96
N GLU A 184 -38.65 32.87 2.82
CA GLU A 184 -37.46 33.73 2.78
C GLU A 184 -36.70 33.72 4.13
N GLY A 185 -37.31 33.20 5.21
CA GLY A 185 -36.73 33.13 6.56
C GLY A 185 -36.34 31.72 7.03
N MET A 186 -36.13 31.58 8.35
CA MET A 186 -35.73 30.33 9.01
C MET A 186 -36.91 29.56 9.62
N ALA A 187 -36.92 28.22 9.51
CA ALA A 187 -37.84 27.35 10.24
C ALA A 187 -37.18 26.79 11.52
N GLN A 188 -37.44 27.42 12.67
CA GLN A 188 -36.81 27.15 13.97
C GLN A 188 -37.78 26.46 14.95
N GLY A 189 -37.31 25.42 15.65
CA GLY A 189 -38.02 24.75 16.75
C GLY A 189 -38.30 23.28 16.47
N LEU A 190 -39.56 22.85 16.52
CA LEU A 190 -40.01 21.49 16.19
C LEU A 190 -40.86 21.55 14.92
N ASN A 191 -40.29 21.15 13.78
CA ASN A 191 -40.93 21.24 12.47
C ASN A 191 -41.30 19.83 11.96
N LEU A 192 -42.59 19.55 11.77
CA LEU A 192 -43.09 18.24 11.32
C LEU A 192 -43.92 18.37 10.03
N SER A 193 -43.72 17.48 9.07
CA SER A 193 -44.49 17.44 7.82
C SER A 193 -44.49 16.08 7.11
N PRO A 194 -45.64 15.53 6.68
CA PRO A 194 -45.72 14.29 5.88
C PRO A 194 -45.10 14.35 4.48
N VAL A 195 -44.82 15.54 3.91
CA VAL A 195 -44.11 15.64 2.62
C VAL A 195 -42.86 16.50 2.77
N ALA A 196 -43.00 17.82 3.00
CA ALA A 196 -41.88 18.74 2.98
C ALA A 196 -41.75 19.65 4.23
N VAL A 197 -40.53 19.81 4.72
CA VAL A 197 -40.12 20.93 5.58
C VAL A 197 -39.13 21.79 4.78
N VAL A 198 -39.44 23.07 4.61
CA VAL A 198 -38.66 24.02 3.80
C VAL A 198 -38.38 25.27 4.61
N GLY A 199 -37.14 25.76 4.58
CA GLY A 199 -36.77 27.06 5.15
C GLY A 199 -35.64 27.68 4.36
N ASP A 200 -35.92 28.67 3.50
CA ASP A 200 -34.90 29.17 2.57
C ASP A 200 -33.69 29.72 3.32
N GLY A 201 -33.90 30.64 4.27
CA GLY A 201 -32.84 31.20 5.10
C GLY A 201 -32.30 30.26 6.19
N GLY A 202 -32.92 29.09 6.41
CA GLY A 202 -32.41 28.05 7.32
C GLY A 202 -33.48 27.15 7.94
N VAL A 203 -33.06 26.05 8.56
CA VAL A 203 -33.95 25.15 9.33
C VAL A 203 -33.23 24.70 10.61
N GLN A 204 -33.78 24.97 11.79
CA GLN A 204 -33.10 24.73 13.07
C GLN A 204 -33.98 23.99 14.09
N GLY A 205 -33.41 23.04 14.83
CA GLY A 205 -34.08 22.36 15.95
C GLY A 205 -34.32 20.87 15.70
N VAL A 206 -35.58 20.41 15.79
CA VAL A 206 -35.98 19.01 15.59
C VAL A 206 -36.95 18.94 14.41
N ASN A 207 -36.52 18.29 13.33
CA ASN A 207 -37.11 18.41 12.01
C ASN A 207 -37.41 17.03 11.42
N LEU A 208 -38.68 16.79 11.03
CA LEU A 208 -39.15 15.53 10.46
C LEU A 208 -39.94 15.78 9.17
N ALA A 209 -39.45 15.25 8.05
CA ALA A 209 -40.11 15.29 6.76
C ALA A 209 -40.37 13.88 6.20
N GLY A 210 -41.55 13.63 5.64
CA GLY A 210 -41.85 12.35 4.98
C GLY A 210 -41.15 12.16 3.63
N VAL A 211 -40.84 13.24 2.91
CA VAL A 211 -40.11 13.20 1.63
C VAL A 211 -38.85 14.06 1.66
N ALA A 212 -38.96 15.37 1.91
CA ALA A 212 -37.85 16.30 1.73
C ALA A 212 -37.72 17.33 2.87
N LEU A 213 -36.49 17.53 3.35
CA LEU A 213 -36.12 18.59 4.27
C LEU A 213 -35.08 19.47 3.56
N VAL A 214 -35.45 20.72 3.25
CA VAL A 214 -34.70 21.59 2.33
C VAL A 214 -34.45 22.97 2.95
N SER A 215 -33.21 23.44 2.86
CA SER A 215 -32.86 24.86 3.01
C SER A 215 -32.14 25.34 1.74
N GLY A 216 -32.66 26.38 1.12
CA GLY A 216 -32.23 26.84 -0.21
C GLY A 216 -30.99 27.72 -0.18
N SER A 217 -31.00 28.80 0.61
CA SER A 217 -29.85 29.70 0.81
C SER A 217 -29.14 29.52 2.16
N GLY A 218 -29.81 28.94 3.16
CA GLY A 218 -29.36 28.85 4.54
C GLY A 218 -28.65 27.56 4.96
N GLU A 219 -28.62 27.35 6.29
CA GLU A 219 -28.09 26.14 6.94
C GLU A 219 -29.19 25.32 7.63
N ILE A 220 -28.94 24.03 7.81
CA ILE A 220 -29.79 23.14 8.62
C ILE A 220 -29.02 22.72 9.88
N SER A 221 -29.61 22.88 11.06
CA SER A 221 -28.91 22.75 12.35
C SER A 221 -29.76 22.08 13.43
N GLY A 222 -29.39 20.87 13.88
CA GLY A 222 -30.07 20.16 14.96
C GLY A 222 -30.25 18.66 14.73
N ILE A 223 -31.49 18.15 14.81
CA ILE A 223 -31.87 16.76 14.53
C ILE A 223 -32.79 16.76 13.31
N ASN A 224 -32.36 16.13 12.22
CA ASN A 224 -32.92 16.28 10.89
C ASN A 224 -33.17 14.91 10.27
N LEU A 225 -34.44 14.50 10.17
CA LEU A 225 -34.87 13.22 9.61
C LEU A 225 -35.78 13.45 8.40
N SER A 226 -35.44 12.82 7.27
CA SER A 226 -36.21 12.93 6.02
C SER A 226 -36.32 11.58 5.31
N GLY A 227 -37.54 11.23 4.86
CA GLY A 227 -37.79 9.93 4.21
C GLY A 227 -37.10 9.73 2.85
N VAL A 228 -36.78 10.81 2.11
CA VAL A 228 -36.01 10.72 0.85
C VAL A 228 -34.73 11.55 0.91
N ALA A 229 -34.79 12.83 1.25
CA ALA A 229 -33.60 13.71 1.19
C ALA A 229 -33.52 14.82 2.26
N VAL A 230 -32.31 15.06 2.77
CA VAL A 230 -31.94 16.26 3.54
C VAL A 230 -30.98 17.09 2.68
N VAL A 231 -31.27 18.37 2.43
CA VAL A 231 -30.52 19.23 1.50
C VAL A 231 -30.31 20.64 2.06
N ALA A 232 -29.07 21.10 2.19
CA ALA A 232 -28.72 22.48 2.58
C ALA A 232 -27.90 23.25 1.53
N GLY A 233 -28.26 24.52 1.33
CA GLY A 233 -27.55 25.48 0.50
C GLY A 233 -26.16 25.90 1.01
N THR A 234 -25.89 25.80 2.32
CA THR A 234 -24.56 26.17 2.88
C THR A 234 -23.99 25.20 3.91
N ARG A 235 -24.77 24.75 4.90
CA ARG A 235 -24.25 23.90 5.99
C ARG A 235 -25.28 22.90 6.53
N LEU A 236 -24.81 21.71 6.91
CA LEU A 236 -25.51 20.82 7.84
C LEU A 236 -24.76 20.77 9.17
N PHE A 237 -25.48 20.87 10.29
CA PHE A 237 -24.96 20.74 11.64
C PHE A 237 -25.83 19.81 12.50
N GLY A 238 -25.22 18.89 13.24
CA GLY A 238 -25.92 17.99 14.18
C GLY A 238 -26.15 16.58 13.63
N LEU A 239 -27.35 16.03 13.78
CA LEU A 239 -27.72 14.66 13.37
C LEU A 239 -28.60 14.72 12.12
N ASN A 240 -28.09 14.22 11.00
CA ASN A 240 -28.70 14.32 9.68
C ASN A 240 -28.92 12.92 9.08
N MET A 241 -30.18 12.55 8.82
CA MET A 241 -30.58 11.29 8.22
C MET A 241 -31.60 11.51 7.10
N GLY A 242 -31.13 11.51 5.85
CA GLY A 242 -31.97 11.41 4.66
C GLY A 242 -32.01 9.97 4.15
N GLY A 243 -33.21 9.46 3.86
CA GLY A 243 -33.42 8.07 3.43
C GLY A 243 -32.53 7.68 2.25
N LEU A 244 -32.65 8.37 1.12
CA LEU A 244 -31.73 8.18 -0.01
C LEU A 244 -30.46 9.03 0.15
N ALA A 245 -30.59 10.33 0.43
CA ALA A 245 -29.46 11.26 0.37
C ALA A 245 -29.43 12.31 1.49
N THR A 246 -28.21 12.62 1.94
CA THR A 246 -27.90 13.71 2.87
C THR A 246 -26.87 14.62 2.18
N VAL A 247 -27.23 15.87 1.87
CA VAL A 247 -26.50 16.74 0.94
C VAL A 247 -26.28 18.13 1.52
N SER A 248 -25.07 18.67 1.35
CA SER A 248 -24.70 20.05 1.68
C SER A 248 -23.87 20.64 0.55
N ASN A 249 -24.21 21.84 0.07
CA ASN A 249 -23.36 22.54 -0.91
C ASN A 249 -22.08 23.13 -0.28
N GLY A 250 -22.00 23.19 1.06
CA GLY A 250 -20.82 23.61 1.82
C GLY A 250 -20.39 22.58 2.87
N THR A 251 -20.40 22.97 4.14
CA THR A 251 -19.84 22.16 5.24
C THR A 251 -20.87 21.21 5.85
N MET A 252 -20.53 19.95 6.11
CA MET A 252 -21.24 19.08 7.06
C MET A 252 -20.45 18.95 8.36
N SER A 253 -21.10 19.05 9.52
CA SER A 253 -20.48 18.81 10.82
C SER A 253 -21.42 18.07 11.77
N GLY A 254 -21.06 16.85 12.18
CA GLY A 254 -21.84 16.04 13.12
C GLY A 254 -21.97 14.57 12.70
N ILE A 255 -23.20 14.04 12.71
CA ILE A 255 -23.55 12.68 12.28
C ILE A 255 -24.37 12.79 11.00
N ASN A 256 -23.87 12.23 9.89
CA ASN A 256 -24.49 12.30 8.57
C ASN A 256 -24.68 10.89 8.04
N THR A 257 -25.92 10.44 7.84
CA THR A 257 -26.24 9.08 7.40
C THR A 257 -27.24 9.05 6.24
N SER A 258 -27.16 8.03 5.39
CA SER A 258 -28.10 7.76 4.29
C SER A 258 -27.94 6.36 3.69
N PHE A 259 -28.98 5.82 3.04
CA PHE A 259 -28.88 4.53 2.34
C PHE A 259 -28.18 4.62 0.98
N VAL A 260 -28.06 5.80 0.37
CA VAL A 260 -27.31 5.98 -0.89
C VAL A 260 -26.09 6.88 -0.69
N ALA A 261 -26.29 8.18 -0.47
CA ALA A 261 -25.21 9.17 -0.62
C ALA A 261 -25.16 10.26 0.47
N VAL A 262 -23.99 10.38 1.10
CA VAL A 262 -23.61 11.55 1.92
C VAL A 262 -22.66 12.42 1.08
N VAL A 263 -23.04 13.67 0.78
CA VAL A 263 -22.32 14.52 -0.20
C VAL A 263 -22.15 15.97 0.30
N ALA A 264 -20.90 16.45 0.39
CA ALA A 264 -20.57 17.78 0.91
C ALA A 264 -19.44 18.47 0.11
N THR A 265 -19.14 19.73 0.45
CA THR A 265 -17.83 20.33 0.14
C THR A 265 -16.80 19.91 1.19
N ASP A 266 -16.99 20.23 2.47
CA ASP A 266 -16.15 19.71 3.56
C ASP A 266 -16.98 18.88 4.54
N MET A 267 -16.42 17.79 5.07
CA MET A 267 -17.09 16.94 6.06
C MET A 267 -16.30 16.86 7.36
N GLN A 268 -17.00 16.97 8.47
CA GLN A 268 -16.48 16.80 9.82
C GLN A 268 -17.38 15.87 10.64
N GLY A 269 -16.81 14.85 11.28
CA GLY A 269 -17.56 13.93 12.16
C GLY A 269 -17.80 12.53 11.58
N LEU A 270 -19.00 11.99 11.76
CA LEU A 270 -19.38 10.62 11.42
C LEU A 270 -20.20 10.59 10.12
N ASN A 271 -19.64 10.04 9.05
CA ASN A 271 -20.27 9.98 7.73
C ASN A 271 -20.55 8.51 7.36
N LEU A 272 -21.83 8.17 7.22
CA LEU A 272 -22.35 6.82 7.03
C LEU A 272 -23.20 6.76 5.74
N GLY A 273 -22.56 6.67 4.59
CA GLY A 273 -23.26 6.39 3.32
C GLY A 273 -23.25 4.89 3.05
N ALA A 274 -24.40 4.22 2.99
CA ALA A 274 -24.41 2.78 2.73
C ALA A 274 -23.87 2.39 1.33
N ILE A 275 -23.82 3.35 0.38
CA ILE A 275 -23.20 3.19 -0.94
C ILE A 275 -22.04 4.18 -1.16
N THR A 276 -22.19 5.47 -0.82
CA THR A 276 -21.12 6.47 -1.05
C THR A 276 -21.06 7.62 -0.04
N THR A 277 -19.84 8.09 0.22
CA THR A 277 -19.51 9.30 0.98
C THR A 277 -18.52 10.15 0.18
N VAL A 278 -18.86 11.42 -0.13
CA VAL A 278 -18.09 12.27 -1.06
C VAL A 278 -17.95 13.71 -0.57
N ALA A 279 -16.71 14.21 -0.47
CA ALA A 279 -16.41 15.61 -0.13
C ALA A 279 -15.60 16.30 -1.24
N ASN A 280 -16.03 17.45 -1.76
CA ASN A 280 -15.26 18.20 -2.78
C ASN A 280 -13.98 18.87 -2.24
N GLY A 281 -13.84 18.95 -0.92
CA GLY A 281 -12.72 19.54 -0.18
C GLY A 281 -12.07 18.51 0.74
N SER A 282 -12.16 18.70 2.05
CA SER A 282 -11.57 17.81 3.05
C SER A 282 -12.61 16.94 3.78
N MET A 283 -12.32 15.64 3.93
CA MET A 283 -12.99 14.78 4.91
C MET A 283 -12.15 14.70 6.19
N ARG A 284 -12.78 15.01 7.33
CA ARG A 284 -12.14 15.08 8.66
C ARG A 284 -12.96 14.33 9.70
N GLY A 285 -12.79 13.02 9.81
CA GLY A 285 -13.58 12.22 10.75
C GLY A 285 -13.57 10.71 10.48
N PHE A 286 -14.71 10.07 10.71
CA PHE A 286 -14.94 8.65 10.47
C PHE A 286 -15.91 8.52 9.29
N ASN A 287 -15.45 7.88 8.23
CA ASN A 287 -16.17 7.70 6.98
C ASN A 287 -16.33 6.20 6.76
N LEU A 288 -17.52 5.68 7.00
CA LEU A 288 -17.86 4.27 6.75
C LEU A 288 -18.79 4.19 5.55
N SER A 289 -18.36 3.42 4.56
CA SER A 289 -19.13 3.17 3.36
C SER A 289 -18.87 1.75 2.88
N PRO A 290 -19.86 0.83 2.93
CA PRO A 290 -19.74 -0.48 2.29
C PRO A 290 -19.33 -0.38 0.80
N GLY A 291 -19.69 0.71 0.14
CA GLY A 291 -19.08 1.14 -1.12
C GLY A 291 -17.85 2.04 -0.92
N VAL A 292 -17.99 3.32 -1.27
CA VAL A 292 -16.85 4.22 -1.57
C VAL A 292 -16.79 5.45 -0.64
N VAL A 293 -15.56 5.93 -0.39
CA VAL A 293 -15.21 7.17 0.32
C VAL A 293 -14.28 8.02 -0.57
N VAL A 294 -14.61 9.30 -0.88
CA VAL A 294 -13.84 10.17 -1.81
C VAL A 294 -13.68 11.61 -1.30
N ALA A 295 -12.47 12.18 -1.32
CA ALA A 295 -12.22 13.59 -0.93
C ALA A 295 -11.08 14.23 -1.75
N ASN A 296 -10.87 15.55 -1.70
CA ASN A 296 -9.60 16.13 -2.17
C ASN A 296 -8.46 15.86 -1.17
N LYS A 297 -8.71 16.00 0.14
CA LYS A 297 -7.79 15.59 1.22
C LYS A 297 -8.53 14.81 2.31
N MET A 298 -7.95 13.70 2.79
CA MET A 298 -8.55 12.85 3.82
C MET A 298 -7.71 12.87 5.08
N HIS A 299 -8.33 13.26 6.20
CA HIS A 299 -7.70 13.34 7.50
C HIS A 299 -8.61 12.61 8.50
N GLY A 300 -8.64 11.29 8.42
CA GLY A 300 -9.67 10.49 9.09
C GLY A 300 -9.56 8.98 8.88
N LEU A 301 -10.49 8.27 9.49
CA LEU A 301 -10.72 6.84 9.26
C LEU A 301 -11.67 6.68 8.06
N ASN A 302 -11.32 5.79 7.13
CA ASN A 302 -12.04 5.57 5.88
C ASN A 302 -12.30 4.07 5.71
N LEU A 303 -13.31 3.54 6.39
CA LEU A 303 -13.67 2.14 6.29
C LEU A 303 -14.55 1.96 5.05
N SER A 304 -13.89 1.69 3.94
CA SER A 304 -14.54 1.37 2.69
C SER A 304 -14.60 -0.13 2.46
N GLY A 305 -15.79 -0.70 2.27
CA GLY A 305 -15.91 -2.06 1.77
C GLY A 305 -15.32 -2.18 0.36
N LEU A 306 -15.46 -1.14 -0.47
CA LEU A 306 -15.00 -1.12 -1.86
C LEU A 306 -13.79 -0.21 -2.13
N ALA A 307 -13.80 1.08 -1.78
CA ALA A 307 -12.65 1.96 -2.07
C ALA A 307 -12.59 3.25 -1.24
N THR A 308 -11.35 3.69 -0.96
CA THR A 308 -11.04 4.99 -0.35
C THR A 308 -10.01 5.74 -1.23
N VAL A 309 -10.29 7.01 -1.57
CA VAL A 309 -9.53 7.77 -2.60
C VAL A 309 -9.37 9.27 -2.27
N THR A 310 -8.16 9.84 -2.34
CA THR A 310 -7.98 11.31 -2.46
C THR A 310 -7.62 11.82 -3.86
N ASN A 311 -8.25 12.91 -4.26
CA ASN A 311 -8.20 13.45 -5.62
C ASN A 311 -7.11 14.51 -5.85
N ASN A 312 -6.83 15.37 -4.86
CA ASN A 312 -5.88 16.48 -4.99
C ASN A 312 -5.19 16.74 -3.65
N GLY A 313 -4.47 15.70 -3.22
CA GLY A 313 -3.56 15.79 -2.10
C GLY A 313 -3.71 14.66 -1.11
N GLU A 314 -3.51 15.01 0.16
CA GLU A 314 -2.99 14.06 1.12
C GLU A 314 -4.10 13.26 1.79
N MET A 315 -4.02 11.94 1.68
CA MET A 315 -4.70 11.00 2.56
C MET A 315 -3.77 10.69 3.72
N ARG A 316 -4.05 11.33 4.84
CA ARG A 316 -3.39 11.15 6.12
C ARG A 316 -4.36 10.41 7.04
N GLY A 317 -4.50 9.08 6.91
CA GLY A 317 -5.43 8.36 7.79
C GLY A 317 -5.81 6.92 7.43
N ILE A 318 -6.35 6.21 8.43
CA ILE A 318 -6.63 4.77 8.37
C ILE A 318 -7.82 4.48 7.45
N ASN A 319 -7.49 4.12 6.22
CA ASN A 319 -8.36 3.21 5.49
C ASN A 319 -8.10 1.80 6.06
N ALA A 320 -9.05 0.89 5.87
CA ALA A 320 -8.85 -0.54 6.08
C ALA A 320 -9.90 -1.24 5.23
N SER A 321 -9.55 -1.47 3.97
CA SER A 321 -10.49 -1.91 2.96
C SER A 321 -10.38 -3.40 2.70
N GLY A 322 -11.53 -4.07 2.57
CA GLY A 322 -11.59 -5.31 1.79
C GLY A 322 -11.36 -5.05 0.30
N GLY A 323 -11.49 -3.78 -0.13
CA GLY A 323 -11.42 -3.30 -1.51
C GLY A 323 -10.14 -2.55 -1.90
N VAL A 324 -10.09 -1.20 -1.82
CA VAL A 324 -9.00 -0.37 -2.41
C VAL A 324 -8.60 0.87 -1.57
N VAL A 325 -7.33 1.32 -1.70
CA VAL A 325 -6.70 2.50 -1.06
C VAL A 325 -5.83 3.29 -2.05
N VAL A 326 -6.08 4.58 -2.24
CA VAL A 326 -5.35 5.44 -3.21
C VAL A 326 -5.23 6.88 -2.74
N ALA A 327 -4.03 7.48 -2.82
CA ALA A 327 -3.90 8.94 -2.69
C ALA A 327 -2.71 9.55 -3.44
N THR A 328 -2.83 10.85 -3.69
CA THR A 328 -2.37 11.51 -4.93
C THR A 328 -1.10 12.33 -4.79
N GLU A 329 -1.00 13.18 -3.76
CA GLU A 329 0.30 13.66 -3.26
C GLU A 329 0.78 12.61 -2.26
N ASP A 330 0.22 12.70 -1.05
CA ASP A 330 0.59 11.91 0.11
C ASP A 330 -0.60 11.11 0.61
N MET A 331 -0.78 9.92 0.04
CA MET A 331 -1.15 8.72 0.82
C MET A 331 -0.12 8.53 1.95
N HIS A 332 -0.14 9.38 2.95
CA HIS A 332 0.30 9.00 4.29
C HIS A 332 -0.72 8.00 4.85
N TRP A 333 -0.60 6.79 4.28
CA TRP A 333 -1.26 5.55 4.64
C TRP A 333 -2.79 5.59 4.35
N VAL A 334 -3.61 4.55 4.51
CA VAL A 334 -3.38 3.20 5.06
C VAL A 334 -4.29 2.18 4.33
N ASN A 335 -3.77 1.02 3.93
CA ASN A 335 -4.43 -0.31 3.95
C ASN A 335 -5.42 -0.82 2.88
N LEU A 336 -4.83 -1.48 1.87
CA LEU A 336 -5.47 -2.49 1.00
C LEU A 336 -4.91 -3.88 1.31
N SER A 337 -5.27 -4.38 2.49
CA SER A 337 -5.03 -5.73 2.93
C SER A 337 -5.94 -6.02 4.10
N THR A 338 -5.66 -7.11 4.79
CA THR A 338 -6.14 -7.28 6.16
C THR A 338 -5.47 -6.29 7.15
N LEU A 339 -4.49 -5.45 6.76
CA LEU A 339 -3.62 -4.73 7.72
C LEU A 339 -3.01 -3.33 7.38
N ALA A 340 -2.30 -3.08 6.25
CA ALA A 340 -1.64 -1.77 5.90
C ALA A 340 -1.45 -1.51 4.37
N THR A 341 -1.07 -0.28 3.89
CA THR A 341 -0.67 0.22 2.50
C THR A 341 -0.28 1.73 2.55
N VAL A 342 0.61 2.28 1.68
CA VAL A 342 1.14 3.69 1.78
C VAL A 342 1.59 4.33 0.42
N SER A 343 1.74 5.68 0.31
CA SER A 343 2.36 6.49 -0.80
C SER A 343 2.48 8.05 -0.66
N SER A 344 3.67 8.67 -0.70
CA SER A 344 3.87 10.13 -0.50
C SER A 344 5.13 10.76 -1.14
N ASN A 345 5.03 11.98 -1.72
CA ASN A 345 5.98 13.08 -2.05
C ASN A 345 7.49 12.80 -2.26
N GLY A 346 7.81 11.56 -2.59
CA GLY A 346 9.08 10.92 -2.28
C GLY A 346 8.78 9.43 -2.33
N GLN A 347 8.43 8.98 -3.53
CA GLN A 347 7.37 8.02 -3.80
C GLN A 347 7.37 6.78 -2.88
N MET A 348 6.57 6.89 -1.83
CA MET A 348 6.16 5.77 -1.00
C MET A 348 5.13 4.86 -1.73
N THR A 349 5.10 4.84 -3.07
CA THR A 349 4.06 4.29 -4.00
C THR A 349 3.82 2.77 -3.97
N GLY A 350 3.61 2.23 -2.78
CA GLY A 350 3.43 0.80 -2.58
C GLY A 350 1.98 0.36 -2.60
N ALA A 351 1.74 -0.81 -3.20
CA ALA A 351 0.61 -1.64 -2.83
C ALA A 351 1.05 -2.69 -1.80
N ASN A 352 0.30 -2.83 -0.71
CA ASN A 352 0.62 -3.73 0.40
C ASN A 352 -0.46 -4.79 0.54
N PHE A 353 -0.36 -5.82 -0.29
CA PHE A 353 -1.23 -6.98 -0.20
C PHE A 353 -0.65 -7.96 0.80
N SER A 354 -1.38 -8.25 1.88
CA SER A 354 -0.75 -8.88 3.04
C SER A 354 -1.70 -9.58 4.01
N GLY A 355 -1.10 -10.51 4.77
CA GLY A 355 -1.44 -10.71 6.18
C GLY A 355 -0.63 -9.80 7.11
N GLY A 356 0.51 -9.26 6.65
CA GLY A 356 1.39 -8.32 7.38
C GLY A 356 1.59 -6.94 6.73
N ALA A 357 2.81 -6.52 6.37
CA ALA A 357 3.08 -5.08 6.12
C ALA A 357 4.10 -4.68 5.03
N VAL A 358 3.88 -3.49 4.43
CA VAL A 358 4.80 -2.68 3.60
C VAL A 358 5.03 -1.33 4.25
N VAL A 359 6.27 -0.89 4.19
CA VAL A 359 6.66 0.51 4.29
C VAL A 359 7.37 0.89 3.00
N ALA A 360 7.07 2.06 2.44
CA ALA A 360 7.59 2.52 1.16
C ALA A 360 8.18 3.94 1.30
N HIS A 361 9.00 4.41 0.34
CA HIS A 361 9.58 5.78 0.18
C HIS A 361 10.37 5.91 -1.14
N GLY A 362 10.59 4.79 -1.83
CA GLY A 362 10.92 4.70 -3.25
C GLY A 362 10.37 3.40 -3.85
N LEU A 363 9.31 2.86 -3.22
CA LEU A 363 8.69 1.57 -3.55
C LEU A 363 7.84 1.75 -4.80
N LYS A 364 8.48 1.90 -5.95
CA LYS A 364 7.82 1.76 -7.25
C LYS A 364 7.52 0.26 -7.43
N GLY A 365 6.53 -0.26 -6.71
CA GLY A 365 6.38 -1.71 -6.54
C GLY A 365 5.36 -2.21 -5.50
N ILE A 366 5.67 -3.38 -4.95
CA ILE A 366 4.71 -4.30 -4.33
C ILE A 366 5.29 -4.91 -3.04
N ASN A 367 4.42 -5.25 -2.09
CA ASN A 367 4.56 -6.57 -1.49
C ASN A 367 3.37 -7.49 -1.62
N ILE A 368 3.74 -8.76 -1.61
CA ILE A 368 2.92 -9.87 -1.19
C ILE A 368 3.50 -10.33 0.15
N GLY A 369 2.99 -9.72 1.21
CA GLY A 369 3.40 -9.94 2.59
C GLY A 369 2.64 -11.12 3.18
N GLY A 370 3.14 -12.34 2.96
CA GLY A 370 2.88 -13.40 3.94
C GLY A 370 3.41 -12.99 5.32
N LEU A 371 4.48 -12.18 5.36
CA LEU A 371 4.95 -11.46 6.55
C LEU A 371 5.24 -9.95 6.34
N THR A 372 6.27 -9.52 5.59
CA THR A 372 6.77 -8.11 5.70
C THR A 372 7.64 -7.60 4.55
N THR A 373 7.70 -6.27 4.35
CA THR A 373 8.48 -5.52 3.31
C THR A 373 8.93 -4.11 3.68
N VAL A 374 10.06 -3.68 3.11
CA VAL A 374 10.64 -2.33 3.27
C VAL A 374 11.02 -1.69 1.93
N ALA A 375 10.76 -0.38 1.75
CA ALA A 375 11.36 0.40 0.66
C ALA A 375 11.50 1.94 0.70
N ASN A 376 12.34 2.49 -0.24
CA ASN A 376 13.05 3.77 -0.05
C ASN A 376 14.00 4.30 -1.20
N THR A 377 13.78 5.50 -1.79
CA THR A 377 14.75 6.33 -2.58
C THR A 377 15.13 5.93 -4.04
N ASP A 378 14.15 5.81 -4.94
CA ASP A 378 14.33 5.20 -6.29
C ASP A 378 15.06 3.85 -6.24
N ALA A 379 14.76 3.21 -5.13
CA ALA A 379 15.51 2.22 -4.42
C ALA A 379 14.57 1.79 -3.28
N MET A 380 15.02 0.82 -2.52
CA MET A 380 14.32 -0.45 -2.42
C MET A 380 13.25 -0.64 -3.55
N GLN A 381 13.65 -0.51 -4.82
CA GLN A 381 12.77 -0.61 -5.98
C GLN A 381 12.15 -2.02 -6.10
N GLY A 382 10.91 -2.06 -6.59
CA GLY A 382 10.27 -3.31 -6.98
C GLY A 382 9.87 -4.20 -5.80
N PHE A 383 10.36 -5.44 -5.83
CA PHE A 383 9.50 -6.58 -5.50
C PHE A 383 9.93 -7.35 -4.25
N ASN A 384 9.03 -7.36 -3.27
CA ASN A 384 8.99 -8.36 -2.21
C ASN A 384 7.89 -9.40 -2.50
N LEU A 385 8.28 -10.68 -2.42
CA LEU A 385 7.36 -11.77 -2.14
C LEU A 385 7.82 -12.50 -0.88
N SER A 386 7.11 -12.23 0.21
CA SER A 386 7.42 -12.67 1.55
C SER A 386 6.62 -13.94 1.82
N PHE A 387 7.11 -15.08 1.33
CA PHE A 387 6.91 -16.34 2.03
C PHE A 387 7.67 -16.28 3.37
N GLY A 388 8.90 -15.73 3.32
CA GLY A 388 9.66 -15.21 4.45
C GLY A 388 9.78 -13.68 4.43
N ALA A 389 10.76 -13.11 3.71
CA ALA A 389 11.05 -11.66 3.75
C ALA A 389 11.81 -11.12 2.52
N THR A 390 11.78 -9.79 2.33
CA THR A 390 12.57 -9.04 1.33
C THR A 390 12.88 -7.62 1.75
N VAL A 391 14.08 -7.19 1.37
CA VAL A 391 14.63 -5.84 1.49
C VAL A 391 15.31 -5.49 0.16
N SER A 392 14.96 -4.34 -0.44
CA SER A 392 15.49 -3.90 -1.74
C SER A 392 16.66 -2.84 -1.65
N ASN A 393 17.27 -2.24 -2.73
CA ASN A 393 17.95 -0.87 -2.77
C ASN A 393 18.71 -0.37 -4.07
N LYS A 394 18.06 0.04 -5.17
CA LYS A 394 18.61 0.82 -6.34
C LYS A 394 19.07 0.17 -7.66
N ASP A 395 20.33 -0.16 -7.95
CA ASP A 395 21.06 -1.35 -7.49
C ASP A 395 20.18 -2.47 -6.98
N MET A 396 20.22 -3.70 -7.56
CA MET A 396 19.65 -4.83 -6.81
C MET A 396 20.52 -5.34 -5.63
N ASN A 397 20.65 -4.43 -4.67
CA ASN A 397 20.16 -4.68 -3.33
C ASN A 397 18.65 -5.07 -3.29
N TRP A 398 17.92 -5.23 -4.42
CA TRP A 398 16.47 -5.38 -4.63
C TRP A 398 15.79 -6.67 -4.19
N VAL A 399 15.59 -7.60 -5.14
CA VAL A 399 14.49 -8.54 -5.03
C VAL A 399 14.96 -9.60 -4.09
N ASN A 400 14.26 -9.81 -3.00
CA ASN A 400 14.37 -11.01 -2.20
C ASN A 400 13.02 -11.72 -2.16
N VAL A 401 13.07 -12.97 -1.75
CA VAL A 401 11.97 -13.86 -1.40
C VAL A 401 12.57 -14.87 -0.44
N GLY A 402 12.53 -14.56 0.85
CA GLY A 402 12.89 -15.54 1.89
C GLY A 402 12.06 -16.81 1.70
N GLY A 403 12.73 -17.97 1.76
CA GLY A 403 12.17 -19.27 1.38
C GLY A 403 12.43 -19.68 -0.08
N LEU A 404 12.59 -18.75 -1.05
CA LEU A 404 12.84 -19.09 -2.45
C LEU A 404 13.75 -18.13 -3.26
N ALA A 405 13.23 -17.09 -3.96
CA ALA A 405 13.85 -16.49 -5.15
C ALA A 405 14.09 -14.93 -5.24
N THR A 406 15.33 -14.45 -5.43
CA THR A 406 15.83 -13.16 -4.89
C THR A 406 16.85 -12.42 -5.79
N VAL A 407 16.42 -11.75 -6.85
CA VAL A 407 17.29 -11.34 -8.00
C VAL A 407 18.16 -10.09 -7.79
N ALA A 408 19.30 -9.98 -8.53
CA ALA A 408 19.80 -8.71 -9.10
C ALA A 408 19.97 -8.60 -10.62
N SER A 409 19.23 -7.67 -11.23
CA SER A 409 19.45 -7.14 -12.59
C SER A 409 20.20 -5.80 -12.62
N ASP A 410 19.70 -4.69 -12.07
CA ASP A 410 20.22 -3.37 -12.49
C ASP A 410 21.33 -2.82 -11.58
N GLY A 411 21.72 -3.62 -10.60
CA GLY A 411 22.87 -3.37 -9.75
C GLY A 411 23.91 -4.47 -9.76
N HIS A 412 24.79 -4.36 -8.77
CA HIS A 412 25.30 -5.57 -8.14
C HIS A 412 24.14 -6.32 -7.46
N ILE A 413 24.25 -7.65 -7.34
CA ILE A 413 23.95 -8.26 -6.05
C ILE A 413 25.03 -7.74 -5.12
N THR A 414 24.62 -6.91 -4.17
CA THR A 414 25.43 -6.50 -3.03
C THR A 414 24.81 -7.13 -1.79
N GLY A 415 25.36 -8.27 -1.37
CA GLY A 415 24.86 -9.11 -0.26
C GLY A 415 23.56 -9.88 -0.53
N LEU A 416 22.87 -9.56 -1.62
CA LEU A 416 21.50 -10.01 -1.88
C LEU A 416 21.37 -11.53 -2.12
N ASN A 417 20.24 -12.12 -1.69
CA ASN A 417 20.23 -13.31 -0.80
C ASN A 417 19.06 -14.34 -1.00
N PHE A 418 19.06 -15.18 -2.06
CA PHE A 418 18.05 -16.25 -2.38
C PHE A 418 18.10 -17.38 -1.32
N GLY A 419 17.58 -17.15 -0.12
CA GLY A 419 17.70 -18.07 1.03
C GLY A 419 16.98 -19.44 0.95
N GLY A 420 16.82 -20.02 -0.24
CA GLY A 420 16.32 -21.37 -0.46
C GLY A 420 16.49 -21.86 -1.91
N GLY A 421 16.38 -20.95 -2.90
CA GLY A 421 16.44 -21.25 -4.33
C GLY A 421 17.84 -21.18 -4.97
N ALA A 422 18.13 -20.12 -5.73
CA ALA A 422 19.25 -20.08 -6.67
C ALA A 422 19.71 -18.65 -7.04
N LEU A 423 20.88 -18.19 -6.58
CA LEU A 423 21.29 -16.78 -6.65
C LEU A 423 21.69 -16.23 -8.03
N VAL A 424 21.32 -14.99 -8.37
CA VAL A 424 21.64 -14.34 -9.65
C VAL A 424 21.90 -12.85 -9.51
N GLY A 425 23.11 -12.37 -9.80
CA GLY A 425 23.47 -10.94 -9.74
C GLY A 425 24.28 -10.41 -10.90
N ASN A 426 23.83 -9.30 -11.49
CA ASN A 426 24.27 -8.88 -12.81
C ASN A 426 25.64 -8.18 -12.87
N ARG A 427 25.75 -6.94 -12.37
CA ARG A 427 27.03 -6.17 -12.37
C ARG A 427 28.08 -6.80 -11.45
N GLY A 428 27.67 -7.78 -10.64
CA GLY A 428 28.47 -8.69 -9.84
C GLY A 428 27.63 -9.34 -8.77
N VAL A 429 28.11 -10.46 -8.23
CA VAL A 429 27.73 -10.90 -6.89
C VAL A 429 28.89 -10.54 -5.97
N ALA A 430 28.76 -9.42 -5.29
CA ALA A 430 29.55 -9.11 -4.12
C ALA A 430 28.80 -9.65 -2.90
N GLY A 431 29.46 -10.46 -2.06
CA GLY A 431 28.87 -11.00 -0.83
C GLY A 431 28.85 -12.52 -0.70
N LEU A 432 28.04 -12.98 0.25
CA LEU A 432 27.90 -14.34 0.74
C LEU A 432 26.42 -14.69 0.75
N ASN A 433 25.95 -15.32 -0.33
CA ASN A 433 24.52 -15.46 -0.54
C ASN A 433 24.23 -16.74 -1.33
N PHE A 434 24.31 -17.88 -0.63
CA PHE A 434 23.84 -19.17 -1.15
C PHE A 434 22.31 -19.18 -1.25
N GLY A 435 21.80 -20.07 -2.09
CA GLY A 435 20.47 -20.68 -1.92
C GLY A 435 20.62 -22.19 -1.75
N GLY A 436 19.80 -22.96 -2.46
CA GLY A 436 19.98 -24.39 -2.63
C GLY A 436 20.83 -24.76 -3.85
N LEU A 437 20.52 -24.23 -5.05
CA LEU A 437 20.79 -24.95 -6.31
C LEU A 437 21.67 -24.21 -7.35
N ALA A 438 21.75 -22.88 -7.31
CA ALA A 438 22.71 -22.13 -8.14
C ALA A 438 23.17 -20.84 -7.45
N LEU A 439 24.25 -20.26 -7.96
CA LEU A 439 24.71 -18.91 -7.64
C LEU A 439 25.54 -18.35 -8.81
N VAL A 440 25.14 -17.19 -9.33
CA VAL A 440 25.64 -16.63 -10.60
C VAL A 440 25.96 -15.13 -10.50
N ALA A 441 27.15 -14.72 -10.94
CA ALA A 441 27.53 -13.34 -11.19
C ALA A 441 27.68 -13.10 -12.71
N ALA A 442 26.69 -12.48 -13.34
CA ALA A 442 26.48 -12.59 -14.78
C ALA A 442 27.54 -11.84 -15.61
N ASP A 443 27.75 -10.54 -15.34
CA ASP A 443 28.75 -9.71 -16.05
C ASP A 443 29.81 -9.13 -15.11
N GLY A 444 29.68 -9.38 -13.81
CA GLY A 444 30.65 -8.97 -12.80
C GLY A 444 31.66 -10.04 -12.41
N LYS A 445 32.47 -9.65 -11.44
CA LYS A 445 33.29 -10.53 -10.60
C LYS A 445 32.40 -11.19 -9.53
N MET A 446 32.80 -12.38 -9.07
CA MET A 446 32.40 -12.86 -7.74
C MET A 446 33.44 -12.41 -6.73
N THR A 447 32.98 -11.78 -5.66
CA THR A 447 33.85 -11.39 -4.54
C THR A 447 33.13 -11.66 -3.22
N GLY A 448 33.52 -12.73 -2.53
CA GLY A 448 32.93 -13.10 -1.24
C GLY A 448 32.98 -14.58 -0.95
N LEU A 449 31.84 -15.19 -0.60
CA LEU A 449 31.77 -16.60 -0.21
C LEU A 449 30.53 -17.24 -0.85
N ASN A 450 30.75 -17.91 -1.98
CA ASN A 450 29.71 -18.19 -2.95
C ASN A 450 29.27 -19.67 -2.90
N LEU A 451 28.05 -19.93 -2.41
CA LEU A 451 27.52 -21.22 -1.76
C LEU A 451 26.49 -21.64 -2.90
N SER A 452 26.54 -22.90 -3.35
CA SER A 452 25.45 -23.61 -4.06
C SER A 452 25.61 -25.14 -3.93
N ALA A 453 24.54 -25.91 -3.71
CA ALA A 453 24.58 -27.36 -3.85
C ALA A 453 24.55 -27.84 -5.32
N GLY A 454 24.37 -26.92 -6.27
CA GLY A 454 24.62 -27.13 -7.70
C GLY A 454 25.90 -26.41 -8.15
N ALA A 455 25.76 -25.36 -8.95
CA ALA A 455 26.90 -24.62 -9.53
C ALA A 455 27.10 -23.21 -8.94
N VAL A 456 28.35 -22.74 -8.97
CA VAL A 456 28.79 -21.38 -8.63
C VAL A 456 29.55 -20.82 -9.83
N VAL A 457 29.07 -19.73 -10.43
CA VAL A 457 29.54 -19.26 -11.74
C VAL A 457 29.73 -17.74 -11.79
N ALA A 458 30.89 -17.30 -12.28
CA ALA A 458 31.19 -15.89 -12.52
C ALA A 458 31.87 -15.72 -13.88
N LYS A 459 31.54 -14.63 -14.58
CA LYS A 459 32.20 -14.31 -15.85
C LYS A 459 33.63 -13.85 -15.62
N LYS A 460 33.78 -12.80 -14.81
CA LYS A 460 35.08 -12.25 -14.39
C LYS A 460 35.54 -12.93 -13.10
N ASN A 461 36.73 -12.57 -12.64
CA ASN A 461 37.44 -13.12 -11.48
C ASN A 461 36.52 -13.61 -10.35
N MET A 462 36.74 -14.85 -9.94
CA MET A 462 36.33 -15.35 -8.62
C MET A 462 37.42 -15.03 -7.63
N VAL A 463 37.15 -14.11 -6.71
CA VAL A 463 38.06 -13.78 -5.61
C VAL A 463 37.41 -14.22 -4.31
N TYR A 464 38.20 -14.89 -3.48
CA TYR A 464 37.77 -15.52 -2.23
C TYR A 464 37.00 -16.84 -2.48
N ALA A 465 36.06 -17.19 -1.61
CA ALA A 465 35.65 -18.57 -1.42
C ALA A 465 34.42 -19.00 -2.25
N GLY A 466 34.32 -20.31 -2.51
CA GLY A 466 33.09 -20.88 -3.06
C GLY A 466 32.96 -22.39 -2.85
N VAL A 467 31.74 -22.87 -2.66
CA VAL A 467 31.43 -24.31 -2.62
C VAL A 467 30.30 -24.60 -3.60
N SER A 468 30.56 -25.53 -4.52
CA SER A 468 29.61 -26.03 -5.50
C SER A 468 29.46 -27.55 -5.36
N GLY A 469 28.23 -28.06 -5.40
CA GLY A 469 28.03 -29.51 -5.50
C GLY A 469 28.49 -30.09 -6.84
N VAL A 470 28.54 -29.27 -7.90
CA VAL A 470 28.84 -29.71 -9.27
C VAL A 470 30.04 -28.98 -9.91
N ALA A 471 30.04 -27.65 -9.92
CA ALA A 471 31.06 -26.88 -10.63
C ALA A 471 31.27 -25.46 -10.09
N THR A 472 32.55 -25.06 -9.97
CA THR A 472 32.98 -23.67 -9.68
C THR A 472 33.76 -23.15 -10.89
N VAL A 473 33.24 -22.12 -11.58
CA VAL A 473 33.77 -21.69 -12.88
C VAL A 473 33.94 -20.16 -12.96
N SER A 474 35.18 -19.73 -13.21
CA SER A 474 35.53 -18.37 -13.63
C SER A 474 35.88 -18.39 -15.12
N ALA A 475 34.97 -17.89 -15.96
CA ALA A 475 34.99 -18.12 -17.41
C ALA A 475 36.08 -17.33 -18.16
N GLU A 476 36.24 -16.05 -17.80
CA GLU A 476 37.20 -15.12 -18.42
C GLU A 476 38.31 -14.70 -17.45
N GLY A 477 38.08 -14.78 -16.13
CA GLY A 477 39.06 -14.41 -15.10
C GLY A 477 39.74 -15.60 -14.40
N TYR A 478 40.55 -15.30 -13.40
CA TYR A 478 41.15 -16.30 -12.50
C TYR A 478 40.19 -16.72 -11.36
N ILE A 479 40.44 -17.89 -10.75
CA ILE A 479 39.90 -18.24 -9.42
C ILE A 479 41.02 -18.10 -8.39
N LYS A 480 40.79 -17.29 -7.34
CA LYS A 480 41.75 -17.00 -6.26
C LYS A 480 41.18 -17.33 -4.88
N GLY A 481 41.47 -18.56 -4.44
CA GLY A 481 41.26 -19.23 -3.13
C GLY A 481 40.12 -18.75 -2.23
N VAL A 482 39.16 -19.59 -1.80
CA VAL A 482 39.27 -21.02 -1.46
C VAL A 482 38.04 -21.78 -1.97
N HIS A 483 38.23 -22.82 -2.78
CA HIS A 483 37.13 -23.36 -3.59
C HIS A 483 37.04 -24.88 -3.58
N GLY A 484 35.84 -25.37 -3.26
CA GLY A 484 35.47 -26.80 -3.26
C GLY A 484 34.39 -27.09 -4.30
N SER A 485 34.55 -28.18 -5.05
CA SER A 485 33.61 -28.61 -6.08
C SER A 485 33.48 -30.13 -6.10
N GLY A 486 32.24 -30.63 -6.03
CA GLY A 486 31.97 -32.07 -6.18
C GLY A 486 32.34 -32.62 -7.56
N GLY A 487 32.44 -31.76 -8.58
CA GLY A 487 32.91 -32.09 -9.92
C GLY A 487 34.19 -31.34 -10.29
N ALA A 488 34.05 -30.23 -11.00
CA ALA A 488 35.17 -29.51 -11.63
C ALA A 488 35.42 -28.10 -11.07
N ILE A 489 36.67 -27.65 -11.15
CA ILE A 489 37.10 -26.27 -10.88
C ILE A 489 37.88 -25.76 -12.10
N VAL A 490 37.40 -24.66 -12.70
CA VAL A 490 37.96 -24.11 -13.95
C VAL A 490 38.15 -22.60 -13.82
N GLY A 491 39.41 -22.16 -13.83
CA GLY A 491 39.78 -20.74 -13.85
C GLY A 491 40.64 -20.45 -15.07
N ARG A 492 40.14 -19.66 -16.02
CA ARG A 492 40.81 -19.49 -17.31
C ARG A 492 42.18 -18.82 -17.19
N GLU A 493 42.25 -17.72 -16.45
CA GLU A 493 43.49 -16.98 -16.18
C GLU A 493 44.30 -17.53 -14.99
N GLY A 494 43.91 -18.69 -14.46
CA GLY A 494 44.65 -19.42 -13.43
C GLY A 494 43.78 -19.86 -12.26
N VAL A 495 44.32 -20.82 -11.50
CA VAL A 495 43.71 -21.32 -10.27
C VAL A 495 44.75 -21.21 -9.15
N HIS A 496 44.49 -20.30 -8.22
CA HIS A 496 45.45 -19.87 -7.20
C HIS A 496 44.89 -20.07 -5.79
N GLY A 497 45.66 -20.66 -4.87
CA GLY A 497 45.29 -20.84 -3.46
C GLY A 497 44.99 -22.30 -3.09
N ILE A 498 43.91 -22.54 -2.33
CA ILE A 498 43.54 -23.87 -1.82
C ILE A 498 42.28 -24.38 -2.55
N THR A 499 42.35 -25.59 -3.10
CA THR A 499 41.41 -26.08 -4.12
C THR A 499 41.09 -27.57 -3.92
N LEU A 500 39.80 -27.94 -3.95
CA LEU A 500 39.33 -29.32 -3.80
C LEU A 500 38.34 -29.66 -4.93
N SER A 501 38.68 -30.59 -5.82
CA SER A 501 37.81 -31.00 -6.94
C SER A 501 37.57 -32.51 -6.99
N GLY A 502 36.32 -32.95 -7.16
CA GLY A 502 36.00 -34.37 -7.28
C GLY A 502 36.56 -35.03 -8.55
N ILE A 503 36.65 -34.29 -9.65
CA ILE A 503 37.08 -34.78 -10.96
C ILE A 503 38.35 -34.05 -11.45
N ALA A 504 38.33 -32.71 -11.53
CA ALA A 504 39.43 -31.97 -12.13
C ALA A 504 39.56 -30.52 -11.66
N THR A 505 40.81 -30.06 -11.50
CA THR A 505 41.20 -28.65 -11.40
C THR A 505 42.00 -28.28 -12.65
N VAL A 506 41.55 -27.29 -13.42
CA VAL A 506 42.11 -26.97 -14.75
C VAL A 506 42.34 -25.46 -14.94
N ALA A 507 43.57 -25.11 -15.35
CA ALA A 507 43.96 -23.77 -15.82
C ALA A 507 44.37 -23.82 -17.31
N PRO A 508 43.41 -23.65 -18.25
CA PRO A 508 43.60 -23.96 -19.66
C PRO A 508 44.44 -22.95 -20.46
N ASP A 509 44.67 -21.74 -19.93
CA ASP A 509 45.53 -20.70 -20.53
C ASP A 509 46.64 -20.19 -19.58
N ALA A 510 46.77 -20.81 -18.40
CA ALA A 510 47.46 -20.24 -17.26
C ALA A 510 48.14 -21.28 -16.35
N ASP A 511 48.45 -20.86 -15.12
CA ASP A 511 49.19 -21.59 -14.10
C ASP A 511 48.26 -22.13 -13.00
N VAL A 512 48.75 -23.13 -12.28
CA VAL A 512 48.13 -23.68 -11.05
C VAL A 512 49.12 -23.49 -9.89
N TYR A 513 48.72 -22.74 -8.86
CA TYR A 513 49.63 -22.36 -7.77
C TYR A 513 48.97 -22.43 -6.38
N GLY A 514 49.57 -23.19 -5.46
CA GLY A 514 49.13 -23.30 -4.07
C GLY A 514 49.05 -24.73 -3.55
N LEU A 515 47.87 -25.12 -3.05
CA LEU A 515 47.60 -26.46 -2.51
C LEU A 515 46.35 -27.05 -3.17
N HIS A 516 46.55 -28.12 -3.93
CA HIS A 516 45.57 -28.68 -4.85
C HIS A 516 45.34 -30.17 -4.58
N ILE A 517 44.07 -30.54 -4.37
CA ILE A 517 43.65 -31.93 -4.22
C ILE A 517 42.54 -32.21 -5.23
N SER A 518 42.71 -33.24 -6.05
CA SER A 518 41.77 -33.63 -7.10
C SER A 518 41.54 -35.14 -7.14
N GLY A 519 40.28 -35.58 -7.22
CA GLY A 519 39.95 -37.00 -7.35
C GLY A 519 40.39 -37.61 -8.69
N GLY A 520 40.57 -36.79 -9.73
CA GLY A 520 41.07 -37.20 -11.04
C GLY A 520 42.36 -36.49 -11.45
N ALA A 521 42.25 -35.26 -11.96
CA ALA A 521 43.36 -34.55 -12.61
C ALA A 521 43.65 -33.15 -12.05
N ILE A 522 44.92 -32.74 -12.09
CA ILE A 522 45.37 -31.35 -11.94
C ILE A 522 46.14 -30.98 -13.20
N VAL A 523 45.69 -29.97 -13.94
CA VAL A 523 46.28 -29.58 -15.23
C VAL A 523 46.48 -28.06 -15.32
N GLY A 524 47.74 -27.64 -15.43
CA GLY A 524 48.11 -26.26 -15.78
C GLY A 524 48.79 -26.23 -17.15
N LYS A 525 48.44 -25.25 -18.01
CA LYS A 525 49.08 -25.12 -19.33
C LYS A 525 50.52 -24.60 -19.24
N LYS A 526 50.81 -23.72 -18.28
CA LYS A 526 52.15 -23.13 -18.10
C LYS A 526 52.96 -23.91 -17.06
N SER A 527 52.70 -23.67 -15.78
CA SER A 527 53.32 -24.38 -14.65
C SER A 527 52.29 -24.88 -13.63
N VAL A 528 52.72 -25.85 -12.81
CA VAL A 528 51.97 -26.37 -11.66
C VAL A 528 52.92 -26.37 -10.46
N THR A 529 52.63 -25.55 -9.44
CA THR A 529 53.58 -25.20 -8.37
C THR A 529 52.94 -25.26 -6.98
N GLY A 530 53.61 -25.92 -6.02
CA GLY A 530 53.19 -26.02 -4.62
C GLY A 530 52.96 -27.46 -4.18
N PHE A 531 51.85 -27.72 -3.47
CA PHE A 531 51.41 -29.07 -3.09
C PHE A 531 50.32 -29.55 -4.04
N ASN A 532 50.51 -30.69 -4.70
CA ASN A 532 49.59 -31.22 -5.70
C ASN A 532 49.34 -32.71 -5.44
N MET A 533 48.08 -33.10 -5.26
CA MET A 533 47.68 -34.50 -5.11
C MET A 533 46.51 -34.83 -6.03
N ALA A 534 46.72 -35.76 -6.96
CA ALA A 534 45.72 -36.16 -7.95
C ALA A 534 45.48 -37.68 -7.95
N GLY A 535 44.23 -38.11 -8.07
CA GLY A 535 43.90 -39.54 -8.17
C GLY A 535 44.51 -40.22 -9.41
N LEU A 536 44.61 -39.51 -10.54
CA LEU A 536 45.15 -40.03 -11.79
C LEU A 536 46.42 -39.31 -12.26
N VAL A 537 46.40 -37.98 -12.41
CA VAL A 537 47.48 -37.27 -13.09
C VAL A 537 47.69 -35.82 -12.60
N VAL A 538 48.95 -35.43 -12.47
CA VAL A 538 49.35 -34.02 -12.43
C VAL A 538 50.18 -33.72 -13.68
N ALA A 539 49.75 -32.74 -14.48
CA ALA A 539 50.36 -32.41 -15.77
C ALA A 539 50.61 -30.91 -15.94
N SER A 540 51.78 -30.61 -16.52
CA SER A 540 52.26 -29.27 -16.86
C SER A 540 52.95 -29.31 -18.23
N GLN A 541 52.96 -28.23 -19.01
CA GLN A 541 53.79 -28.19 -20.22
C GLN A 541 55.25 -27.85 -19.89
N ASN A 542 55.48 -26.92 -18.95
CA ASN A 542 56.81 -26.43 -18.60
C ASN A 542 57.31 -27.07 -17.29
N ASP A 543 56.97 -26.49 -16.13
CA ASP A 543 57.51 -26.88 -14.82
C ASP A 543 56.44 -27.52 -13.92
N LEU A 544 56.84 -28.59 -13.22
CA LEU A 544 56.21 -29.12 -12.01
C LEU A 544 57.17 -28.86 -10.84
N ASN A 545 56.72 -28.10 -9.84
CA ASN A 545 57.62 -27.52 -8.83
C ASN A 545 57.03 -27.58 -7.41
N GLY A 546 57.48 -28.55 -6.60
CA GLY A 546 57.05 -28.69 -5.20
C GLY A 546 56.82 -30.16 -4.82
N LEU A 547 55.81 -30.41 -3.98
CA LEU A 547 55.43 -31.77 -3.57
C LEU A 547 54.26 -32.24 -4.44
N SER A 548 54.52 -33.19 -5.35
CA SER A 548 53.55 -33.71 -6.32
C SER A 548 53.31 -35.21 -6.13
N LEU A 549 52.06 -35.62 -5.96
CA LEU A 549 51.62 -37.00 -5.77
C LEU A 549 50.54 -37.38 -6.79
N ALA A 550 50.71 -38.53 -7.46
CA ALA A 550 49.68 -39.12 -8.33
C ALA A 550 49.68 -40.65 -8.27
N LEU A 551 48.52 -41.32 -8.34
CA LEU A 551 48.50 -42.79 -8.47
C LEU A 551 48.85 -43.23 -9.90
N GLY A 552 48.49 -42.44 -10.91
CA GLY A 552 48.93 -42.64 -12.30
C GLY A 552 50.31 -42.05 -12.56
N GLY A 553 50.39 -40.80 -13.00
CA GLY A 553 51.65 -40.22 -13.50
C GLY A 553 51.85 -38.73 -13.30
N LEU A 554 53.12 -38.32 -13.46
CA LEU A 554 53.59 -36.93 -13.37
C LEU A 554 54.33 -36.55 -14.67
N TYR A 555 53.89 -35.47 -15.33
CA TYR A 555 54.37 -35.09 -16.67
C TYR A 555 54.68 -33.58 -16.76
N ALA A 556 55.92 -33.24 -17.14
CA ALA A 556 56.37 -31.87 -17.39
C ALA A 556 57.63 -31.85 -18.30
N GLU A 557 58.13 -30.66 -18.64
CA GLU A 557 59.52 -30.51 -19.11
C GLU A 557 60.51 -30.64 -17.95
N ARG A 558 60.23 -29.98 -16.82
CA ARG A 558 61.08 -29.97 -15.62
C ARG A 558 60.29 -30.34 -14.37
N LEU A 559 60.90 -31.15 -13.51
CA LEU A 559 60.33 -31.67 -12.25
C LEU A 559 61.26 -31.31 -11.08
N LYS A 560 60.74 -30.69 -10.03
CA LYS A 560 61.55 -30.09 -8.93
C LYS A 560 60.94 -30.40 -7.57
N TRP A 561 61.81 -30.64 -6.58
CA TRP A 561 61.54 -30.97 -5.17
C TRP A 561 61.17 -32.43 -4.88
N ILE A 562 59.89 -32.79 -4.77
CA ILE A 562 59.47 -34.14 -4.32
C ILE A 562 58.34 -34.65 -5.19
N ASN A 563 58.61 -35.70 -5.95
CA ASN A 563 57.70 -36.25 -6.97
C ASN A 563 57.41 -37.73 -6.67
N ILE A 564 56.14 -38.09 -6.51
CA ILE A 564 55.68 -39.45 -6.19
C ILE A 564 54.62 -39.88 -7.21
N ALA A 565 54.87 -40.95 -7.96
CA ALA A 565 53.91 -41.51 -8.91
C ALA A 565 53.76 -43.03 -8.78
N GLY A 566 52.53 -43.54 -8.85
CA GLY A 566 52.28 -44.98 -8.83
C GLY A 566 52.68 -45.73 -10.11
N LEU A 567 52.68 -45.07 -11.28
CA LEU A 567 53.09 -45.67 -12.56
C LEU A 567 54.36 -45.02 -13.14
N ASP A 568 54.24 -43.79 -13.66
CA ASP A 568 55.23 -43.20 -14.57
C ASP A 568 55.56 -41.74 -14.17
N ILE A 569 56.84 -41.40 -14.01
CA ILE A 569 57.33 -40.01 -13.90
C ILE A 569 58.10 -39.65 -15.19
N CYS A 570 57.75 -38.54 -15.83
CA CYS A 570 58.33 -38.14 -17.11
C CYS A 570 58.67 -36.63 -17.15
N ALA A 571 59.96 -36.31 -17.20
CA ALA A 571 60.50 -35.00 -17.55
C ALA A 571 61.02 -35.06 -19.00
N LYS A 572 60.75 -34.04 -19.82
CA LYS A 572 61.45 -33.92 -21.12
C LYS A 572 62.91 -33.48 -20.95
N GLU A 573 63.18 -32.66 -19.93
CA GLU A 573 64.49 -32.11 -19.60
C GLU A 573 65.03 -32.69 -18.30
N LYS A 574 64.62 -32.16 -17.14
CA LYS A 574 65.39 -32.31 -15.90
C LYS A 574 64.53 -32.62 -14.68
N MET A 575 64.99 -33.55 -13.86
CA MET A 575 64.46 -33.83 -12.52
C MET A 575 65.47 -33.38 -11.46
N THR A 576 65.01 -32.68 -10.43
CA THR A 576 65.85 -32.27 -9.28
C THR A 576 65.15 -32.56 -7.95
N GLY A 577 65.87 -33.15 -7.00
CA GLY A 577 65.34 -33.52 -5.67
C GLY A 577 65.02 -35.00 -5.54
N PHE A 578 63.90 -35.33 -4.89
CA PHE A 578 63.47 -36.70 -4.56
C PHE A 578 62.39 -37.18 -5.54
N ASN A 579 62.60 -38.34 -6.17
CA ASN A 579 61.67 -38.88 -7.19
C ASN A 579 61.36 -40.35 -6.92
N PHE A 580 60.09 -40.70 -6.71
CA PHE A 580 59.62 -42.04 -6.36
C PHE A 580 58.60 -42.52 -7.41
N SER A 581 58.98 -43.46 -8.27
CA SER A 581 58.09 -44.00 -9.31
C SER A 581 57.84 -45.50 -9.13
N GLY A 582 56.57 -45.90 -9.13
CA GLY A 582 56.20 -47.32 -8.97
C GLY A 582 56.66 -48.21 -10.13
N LEU A 583 56.65 -47.72 -11.38
CA LEU A 583 57.11 -48.50 -12.55
C LEU A 583 58.30 -47.84 -13.25
N ARG A 584 58.17 -46.61 -13.77
CA ARG A 584 59.17 -46.04 -14.70
C ARG A 584 59.48 -44.57 -14.45
N LEU A 585 60.74 -44.19 -14.71
CA LEU A 585 61.21 -42.82 -14.69
C LEU A 585 61.94 -42.51 -16.00
N ARG A 586 61.62 -41.36 -16.61
CA ARG A 586 62.22 -40.86 -17.85
C ARG A 586 62.61 -39.39 -17.73
N ALA A 587 63.88 -39.07 -17.97
CA ALA A 587 64.39 -37.69 -18.01
C ALA A 587 65.48 -37.55 -19.09
N ARG A 588 66.00 -36.33 -19.29
CA ARG A 588 67.33 -36.12 -19.88
C ARG A 588 68.38 -36.01 -18.76
N GLU A 589 68.11 -35.29 -17.69
CA GLU A 589 68.97 -35.17 -16.50
C GLU A 589 68.21 -35.49 -15.21
N VAL A 590 68.87 -36.15 -14.25
CA VAL A 590 68.35 -36.39 -12.89
C VAL A 590 69.42 -36.00 -11.88
N GLU A 591 69.09 -35.12 -10.93
CA GLU A 591 69.99 -34.69 -9.86
C GLU A 591 69.30 -34.79 -8.48
N GLY A 592 69.75 -35.70 -7.63
CA GLY A 592 69.20 -35.89 -6.28
C GLY A 592 69.02 -37.36 -5.88
N PHE A 593 67.87 -37.70 -5.32
CA PHE A 593 67.53 -39.03 -4.83
C PHE A 593 66.40 -39.63 -5.69
N THR A 594 66.53 -40.88 -6.13
CA THR A 594 65.54 -41.55 -6.98
C THR A 594 65.25 -42.96 -6.50
N ILE A 595 63.98 -43.36 -6.45
CA ILE A 595 63.52 -44.75 -6.38
C ILE A 595 62.62 -45.03 -7.59
N CYS A 596 62.86 -46.12 -8.31
CA CYS A 596 62.05 -46.51 -9.47
C CYS A 596 61.88 -48.03 -9.58
N GLY A 597 60.65 -48.54 -9.47
CA GLY A 597 60.40 -49.99 -9.36
C GLY A 597 60.98 -50.83 -10.50
N ILE A 598 60.75 -50.46 -11.77
CA ILE A 598 61.21 -51.25 -12.93
C ILE A 598 62.38 -50.57 -13.67
N SER A 599 62.24 -49.32 -14.12
CA SER A 599 63.29 -48.72 -14.96
C SER A 599 63.47 -47.21 -14.87
N ASN A 600 64.70 -46.76 -14.58
CA ASN A 600 65.15 -45.38 -14.86
C ASN A 600 65.85 -45.33 -16.23
N ARG A 601 65.36 -44.45 -17.12
CA ARG A 601 66.00 -44.10 -18.40
C ARG A 601 66.24 -42.59 -18.45
N SER A 602 67.47 -42.18 -18.18
CA SER A 602 67.88 -40.76 -18.12
C SER A 602 69.27 -40.61 -18.70
N ASN A 603 69.61 -39.53 -19.42
CA ASN A 603 70.94 -39.43 -20.07
C ASN A 603 72.08 -39.17 -19.07
N SER A 604 71.81 -38.42 -17.99
CA SER A 604 72.75 -38.14 -16.90
C SER A 604 72.06 -38.32 -15.55
N VAL A 605 72.72 -38.97 -14.59
CA VAL A 605 72.18 -39.26 -13.24
C VAL A 605 73.22 -38.90 -12.16
N ARG A 606 72.92 -37.92 -11.32
CA ARG A 606 73.81 -37.41 -10.27
C ARG A 606 73.14 -37.50 -8.90
N GLY A 607 73.81 -38.06 -7.90
CA GLY A 607 73.25 -38.33 -6.57
C GLY A 607 73.00 -39.82 -6.31
N VAL A 608 71.86 -40.17 -5.72
CA VAL A 608 71.51 -41.55 -5.30
C VAL A 608 70.35 -42.08 -6.13
N ASN A 609 70.50 -43.23 -6.77
CA ASN A 609 69.48 -43.82 -7.63
C ASN A 609 69.27 -45.31 -7.32
N LEU A 610 68.07 -45.68 -6.89
CA LEU A 610 67.67 -47.05 -6.58
C LEU A 610 66.63 -47.49 -7.62
N ALA A 611 67.00 -48.35 -8.57
CA ALA A 611 66.06 -48.76 -9.63
C ALA A 611 66.27 -50.20 -10.10
N GLY A 612 65.19 -50.90 -10.48
CA GLY A 612 65.27 -52.26 -11.02
C GLY A 612 66.29 -52.37 -12.15
N VAL A 613 66.16 -51.53 -13.18
CA VAL A 613 67.18 -51.32 -14.22
C VAL A 613 67.46 -49.84 -14.43
N THR A 614 68.73 -49.44 -14.32
CA THR A 614 69.20 -48.09 -14.62
C THR A 614 69.90 -48.08 -15.97
N ARG A 615 69.48 -47.22 -16.89
CA ARG A 615 70.18 -46.95 -18.15
C ARG A 615 70.47 -45.45 -18.28
N THR A 616 71.75 -45.10 -18.28
CA THR A 616 72.26 -43.73 -18.41
C THR A 616 73.52 -43.66 -19.27
N ARG A 617 73.92 -42.46 -19.68
CA ARG A 617 75.24 -42.21 -20.29
C ARG A 617 76.24 -41.86 -19.22
N GLU A 618 75.88 -40.91 -18.37
CA GLU A 618 76.71 -40.36 -17.31
C GLU A 618 76.13 -40.74 -15.93
N MET A 619 76.98 -41.01 -14.96
CA MET A 619 76.59 -41.29 -13.58
C MET A 619 77.58 -40.65 -12.60
N ALA A 620 77.08 -39.97 -11.56
CA ALA A 620 77.92 -39.43 -10.49
C ALA A 620 77.26 -39.54 -9.10
N GLY A 621 77.65 -40.51 -8.28
CA GLY A 621 77.19 -40.68 -6.89
C GLY A 621 77.08 -42.15 -6.47
N LEU A 622 75.85 -42.62 -6.19
CA LEU A 622 75.55 -44.03 -5.91
C LEU A 622 74.37 -44.50 -6.77
N THR A 623 74.48 -45.67 -7.41
CA THR A 623 73.35 -46.37 -8.02
C THR A 623 73.22 -47.79 -7.47
N ALA A 624 72.00 -48.26 -7.26
CA ALA A 624 71.71 -49.63 -6.85
C ALA A 624 70.56 -50.21 -7.68
N GLY A 625 70.65 -51.49 -8.07
CA GLY A 625 69.65 -52.13 -8.92
C GLY A 625 69.94 -53.59 -9.29
N VAL A 626 69.08 -54.19 -10.11
CA VAL A 626 69.36 -55.49 -10.72
C VAL A 626 70.40 -55.31 -11.83
N GLY A 627 70.27 -54.25 -12.64
CA GLY A 627 71.22 -53.89 -13.69
C GLY A 627 71.48 -52.38 -13.77
N ASN A 628 72.75 -51.97 -13.63
CA ASN A 628 73.19 -50.58 -13.83
C ASN A 628 74.03 -50.49 -15.11
N ILE A 629 73.59 -49.69 -16.09
CA ILE A 629 74.26 -49.51 -17.37
C ILE A 629 74.59 -48.02 -17.57
N VAL A 630 75.88 -47.69 -17.55
CA VAL A 630 76.44 -46.34 -17.76
C VAL A 630 77.25 -46.35 -19.06
N SER A 631 76.76 -45.72 -20.12
CA SER A 631 77.36 -45.88 -21.46
C SER A 631 78.61 -45.05 -21.74
N ASP A 632 78.90 -44.02 -20.93
CA ASP A 632 80.06 -43.14 -21.07
C ASP A 632 80.93 -43.12 -19.79
N HIS A 633 80.60 -42.32 -18.77
CA HIS A 633 81.43 -42.20 -17.55
C HIS A 633 80.64 -42.38 -16.25
N GLN A 634 81.19 -43.17 -15.31
CA GLN A 634 80.71 -43.35 -13.95
C GLN A 634 81.66 -42.66 -12.94
N VAL A 635 81.12 -41.97 -11.95
CA VAL A 635 81.86 -41.43 -10.80
C VAL A 635 81.19 -41.91 -9.52
N GLY A 636 81.92 -42.56 -8.61
CA GLY A 636 81.36 -43.17 -7.40
C GLY A 636 80.92 -44.62 -7.58
N ILE A 637 79.82 -45.03 -6.93
CA ILE A 637 79.51 -46.42 -6.59
C ILE A 637 78.33 -46.98 -7.40
N SER A 638 78.50 -48.18 -7.99
CA SER A 638 77.40 -48.98 -8.56
C SER A 638 77.23 -50.30 -7.81
N LEU A 639 76.02 -50.60 -7.35
CA LEU A 639 75.66 -51.83 -6.64
C LEU A 639 74.62 -52.62 -7.45
N GLY A 640 74.84 -53.90 -7.76
CA GLY A 640 73.81 -54.70 -8.44
C GLY A 640 74.25 -56.07 -8.92
N LEU A 641 73.35 -56.83 -9.54
CA LEU A 641 73.73 -58.13 -10.12
C LEU A 641 74.61 -57.94 -11.36
N VAL A 642 74.29 -56.94 -12.19
CA VAL A 642 75.07 -56.55 -13.37
C VAL A 642 75.39 -55.05 -13.32
N ASN A 643 76.67 -54.71 -13.35
CA ASN A 643 77.16 -53.33 -13.51
C ASN A 643 77.96 -53.23 -14.82
N TYR A 644 77.68 -52.20 -15.61
CA TYR A 644 78.40 -51.85 -16.83
C TYR A 644 78.76 -50.36 -16.81
N ALA A 645 80.03 -50.04 -17.04
CA ALA A 645 80.50 -48.69 -17.35
C ALA A 645 81.45 -48.70 -18.57
N THR A 646 81.51 -47.59 -19.32
CA THR A 646 82.58 -47.41 -20.31
C THR A 646 83.86 -46.93 -19.62
N LYS A 647 83.81 -45.82 -18.88
CA LYS A 647 84.85 -45.30 -17.96
C LYS A 647 84.34 -45.24 -16.52
N ILE A 648 85.23 -45.29 -15.52
CA ILE A 648 84.86 -45.11 -14.11
C ILE A 648 85.96 -44.42 -13.29
N PHE A 649 85.55 -43.53 -12.39
CA PHE A 649 86.31 -43.05 -11.23
C PHE A 649 85.55 -43.44 -9.95
N GLY A 650 85.84 -44.61 -9.38
CA GLY A 650 85.04 -45.21 -8.30
C GLY A 650 85.01 -46.74 -8.34
N VAL A 651 83.91 -47.31 -7.84
CA VAL A 651 83.76 -48.74 -7.53
C VAL A 651 82.46 -49.31 -8.09
N GLN A 652 82.48 -50.57 -8.50
CA GLN A 652 81.32 -51.41 -8.81
C GLN A 652 81.35 -52.63 -7.89
N ILE A 653 80.20 -52.99 -7.31
CA ILE A 653 80.04 -54.17 -6.46
C ILE A 653 78.84 -54.97 -7.01
N GLY A 654 79.06 -56.25 -7.29
CA GLY A 654 78.07 -57.06 -7.99
C GLY A 654 78.57 -58.40 -8.49
N LEU A 655 77.67 -59.25 -8.99
CA LEU A 655 78.06 -60.56 -9.55
C LEU A 655 78.86 -60.40 -10.86
N ILE A 656 78.51 -59.42 -11.68
CA ILE A 656 79.12 -59.14 -12.98
C ILE A 656 79.43 -57.63 -13.06
N ASN A 657 80.71 -57.24 -13.05
CA ASN A 657 81.14 -55.84 -13.09
C ASN A 657 82.06 -55.57 -14.30
N TYR A 658 81.54 -54.88 -15.31
CA TYR A 658 82.24 -54.63 -16.58
C TYR A 658 82.63 -53.15 -16.74
N ILE A 659 83.91 -52.91 -17.05
CA ILE A 659 84.47 -51.58 -17.35
C ILE A 659 85.18 -51.65 -18.70
N LYS A 660 84.66 -50.96 -19.72
CA LYS A 660 85.14 -51.08 -21.11
C LYS A 660 86.58 -50.61 -21.30
N GLU A 661 87.00 -49.57 -20.59
CA GLU A 661 88.33 -48.93 -20.76
C GLU A 661 89.40 -49.38 -19.75
N ASN A 662 89.08 -50.26 -18.81
CA ASN A 662 90.08 -50.84 -17.91
C ASN A 662 91.14 -51.69 -18.67
N PRO A 663 92.33 -51.94 -18.10
CA PRO A 663 93.29 -52.91 -18.62
C PRO A 663 92.63 -54.28 -18.83
N LYS A 664 93.09 -55.08 -19.82
CA LYS A 664 92.39 -56.32 -20.28
C LYS A 664 91.91 -57.23 -19.14
N TRP A 665 92.73 -57.46 -18.12
CA TRP A 665 92.43 -58.31 -16.96
C TRP A 665 91.44 -57.72 -15.95
N PHE A 666 91.27 -56.39 -15.94
CA PHE A 666 90.36 -55.64 -15.07
C PHE A 666 89.07 -55.19 -15.79
N LYS A 667 88.84 -55.62 -17.04
CA LYS A 667 87.62 -55.27 -17.79
C LYS A 667 86.37 -55.95 -17.29
N LEU A 668 86.50 -57.15 -16.71
CA LEU A 668 85.38 -57.91 -16.14
C LEU A 668 85.88 -58.58 -14.87
N LEU A 669 85.31 -58.22 -13.72
CA LEU A 669 85.62 -58.87 -12.43
C LEU A 669 84.33 -59.25 -11.68
N PRO A 670 84.29 -60.45 -11.07
CA PRO A 670 83.22 -60.83 -10.15
C PRO A 670 83.40 -60.13 -8.80
N LEU A 671 82.30 -59.98 -8.06
CA LEU A 671 82.20 -59.33 -6.75
C LEU A 671 82.52 -57.83 -6.72
N ILE A 672 83.72 -57.40 -7.13
CA ILE A 672 84.15 -55.99 -7.08
C ILE A 672 84.99 -55.64 -8.32
N ASN A 673 84.79 -54.44 -8.89
CA ASN A 673 85.68 -53.85 -9.90
C ASN A 673 85.83 -52.34 -9.66
N PHE A 674 86.97 -51.73 -10.00
CA PHE A 674 87.25 -50.33 -9.67
C PHE A 674 88.28 -49.68 -10.61
N ASN A 675 88.33 -48.35 -10.61
CA ASN A 675 89.41 -47.53 -11.17
C ASN A 675 89.37 -46.14 -10.51
N PHE A 676 90.53 -45.53 -10.24
CA PHE A 676 90.67 -44.23 -9.56
C PHE A 676 91.58 -43.25 -10.30
N ASN A 677 91.90 -43.52 -11.56
CA ASN A 677 92.56 -42.55 -12.44
C ASN A 677 91.50 -41.58 -13.01
N LYS A 678 91.81 -40.28 -13.02
CA LYS A 678 90.95 -39.23 -13.59
C LYS A 678 91.01 -39.20 -15.11
#